data_AF-A0AAV7BXR0-F1
#
_entry.id   AF-A0AAV7BXR0-F1
#
_cell.length_a   1.000
_cell.length_b   1.000
_cell.length_c   1.000
_cell.angle_alpha   90.00
_cell.angle_beta   90.00
_cell.angle_gamma   90.00
#
_symmetry.space_group_name_H-M   'P 1'
#
loop_
_entity.id
_entity.type
_entity.pdbx_description
1 polymer ?
#
loop_
_entity_poly.entity_id
_entity_poly.type
_entity_poly.pdbx_seq_one_letter_code
_entity_poly.pdbx_strand_id
1 'polypeptide(L)'
;VLQMMQTRIGALQSAIDRIIRILYLSKRLQGQLQGGSREITKAAQSLNEKDYLSQGVDLSGIVVIENDLLFIGRARQEVENQAKRLLEQGVETQNPTQVGTALQVFYNLGALKDTITGVVDGYCTALDENINNALDIKVLTQTSQAVQRGAPGRAAMPQPGNTAAFRAALWTNMEKLMDQIYAACVQVQHLQKVLTKKRDPVSHVCFIDEIAKDGQSDILCTFWNSVTQILSSHFEKATSSSSFLKQAFEGEYPKLLRLHNDLWKRLQQYSQNLHGSLTSSANSDFVPEMQQIEDDMQDVFTMKKLDHDPEKTLKDSLQPYEAAYLSKSLSRLFDPINLVFPPGGRNPPSADELESIIKTIASEMNVAAVDPNLCIAVSKNVAKTIQLFGVKSEQLLSTQGDASQVIGPLTEGQRRNVAVVNSLYRLHQSIQKVIRFKTIDIAVLICCLMNSGKPDVPCSLYMKELQGFIVRVMNDYFRHFDCTDFVYDNTEAIAQRAIELFIRNASLLRPLGEGGKMRLAADFAQMELAVAPMCRRVADLGRSYRLLRSFRPLLFQTSEHIANSASVGDIIPYSVILQFLFTRAPPELKSPYQRAEWSIARYSQWLDDHPSEKDRLVLIRGALEAYVQSVKAREGKEFAPVYPVMVQLLQKAMSSFQ
;
A
#
# COMPACT_ATOMS: atom_id res chain seq x y z
N VAL A 1 29.43 -89.10 10.27
CA VAL A 1 28.68 -89.32 11.53
C VAL A 1 29.17 -88.41 12.66
N LEU A 2 30.45 -88.45 13.05
CA LEU A 2 31.02 -87.58 14.11
C LEU A 2 30.81 -86.08 13.87
N GLN A 3 31.08 -85.58 12.67
CA GLN A 3 30.88 -84.17 12.32
C GLN A 3 29.41 -83.73 12.47
N MET A 4 28.48 -84.61 12.10
CA MET A 4 27.04 -84.39 12.21
C MET A 4 26.55 -84.41 13.67
N MET A 5 27.14 -85.28 14.51
CA MET A 5 26.93 -85.26 15.96
C MET A 5 27.48 -83.98 16.60
N GLN A 6 28.66 -83.52 16.19
CA GLN A 6 29.28 -82.30 16.68
C GLN A 6 28.45 -81.05 16.32
N THR A 7 27.91 -80.98 15.11
CA THR A 7 26.99 -79.90 14.70
C THR A 7 25.69 -79.94 15.50
N ARG A 8 25.12 -81.13 15.76
CA ARG A 8 23.90 -81.28 16.59
C ARG A 8 24.14 -80.88 18.04
N ILE A 9 25.25 -81.30 18.65
CA ILE A 9 25.61 -80.92 20.02
C ILE A 9 25.81 -79.41 20.12
N GLY A 10 26.50 -78.79 19.15
CA GLY A 10 26.68 -77.34 19.11
C GLY A 10 25.35 -76.58 18.99
N ALA A 11 24.42 -77.06 18.16
CA ALA A 11 23.09 -76.47 18.04
C ALA A 11 22.27 -76.61 19.33
N LEU A 12 22.36 -77.77 19.99
CA LEU A 12 21.65 -78.06 21.24
C LEU A 12 22.18 -77.21 22.41
N GLN A 13 23.49 -77.04 22.48
CA GLN A 13 24.13 -76.15 23.45
C GLN A 13 23.73 -74.68 23.22
N SER A 14 23.74 -74.22 21.97
CA SER A 14 23.26 -72.87 21.64
C SER A 14 21.79 -72.65 22.01
N ALA A 15 20.93 -73.67 21.85
CA ALA A 15 19.52 -73.58 22.24
C ALA A 15 19.35 -73.50 23.77
N ILE A 16 20.11 -74.30 24.53
CA ILE A 16 20.10 -74.27 26.00
C ILE A 16 20.59 -72.92 26.53
N ASP A 17 21.68 -72.39 25.99
CA ASP A 17 22.22 -71.08 26.39
C ASP A 17 21.20 -69.95 26.13
N ARG A 18 20.48 -70.00 25.00
CA ARG A 18 19.38 -69.07 24.70
C ARG A 18 18.23 -69.19 25.70
N ILE A 19 17.82 -70.41 26.04
CA ILE A 19 16.77 -70.68 27.04
C ILE A 19 17.14 -70.11 28.41
N ILE A 20 18.35 -70.38 28.90
CA ILE A 20 18.85 -69.85 30.18
C ILE A 20 18.84 -68.32 30.17
N ARG A 21 19.27 -67.73 29.05
CA ARG A 21 19.33 -66.27 28.91
C ARG A 21 17.95 -65.64 28.90
N ILE A 22 16.95 -66.27 28.26
CA ILE A 22 15.54 -65.84 28.28
C ILE A 22 14.96 -65.90 29.70
N LEU A 23 15.22 -66.97 30.46
CA LEU A 23 14.76 -67.11 31.85
C LEU A 23 15.36 -66.02 32.75
N TYR A 24 16.64 -65.72 32.60
CA TYR A 24 17.29 -64.63 33.33
C TYR A 24 16.71 -63.26 32.94
N LEU A 25 16.46 -63.06 31.64
CA LEU A 25 15.84 -61.84 31.11
C LEU A 25 14.45 -61.61 31.67
N SER A 26 13.61 -62.66 31.70
CA SER A 26 12.26 -62.62 32.25
C SER A 26 12.28 -62.19 33.73
N LYS A 27 13.16 -62.80 34.54
CA LYS A 27 13.33 -62.44 35.96
C LYS A 27 13.81 -61.00 36.15
N ARG A 28 14.77 -60.54 35.34
CA ARG A 28 15.27 -59.16 35.36
C ARG A 28 14.17 -58.16 34.97
N LEU A 29 13.43 -58.47 33.91
CA LEU A 29 12.32 -57.65 33.42
C LEU A 29 11.21 -57.52 34.47
N GLN A 30 10.90 -58.60 35.19
CA GLN A 30 9.91 -58.57 36.27
C GLN A 30 10.30 -57.61 37.40
N GLY A 31 11.58 -57.56 37.78
CA GLY A 31 12.09 -56.58 38.74
C GLY A 31 12.01 -55.14 38.22
N GLN A 32 12.37 -54.92 36.95
CA GLN A 32 12.34 -53.60 36.31
C GLN A 32 10.91 -53.03 36.19
N LEU A 33 9.91 -53.88 35.91
CA LEU A 33 8.52 -53.46 35.88
C LEU A 33 7.97 -53.06 37.26
N GLN A 34 8.43 -53.71 38.33
CA GLN A 34 8.07 -53.32 39.71
C GLN A 34 8.67 -51.96 40.11
N GLY A 35 9.78 -51.56 39.48
CA GLY A 35 10.41 -50.24 39.66
C GLY A 35 9.62 -49.07 39.05
N GLY A 36 8.54 -49.35 38.31
CA GLY A 36 7.65 -48.34 37.73
C GLY A 36 8.32 -47.43 36.69
N SER A 37 7.88 -46.17 36.62
CA SER A 37 8.31 -45.21 35.58
C SER A 37 9.80 -44.88 35.61
N ARG A 38 10.51 -45.12 36.72
CA ARG A 38 11.95 -44.85 36.85
C ARG A 38 12.82 -45.88 36.12
N GLU A 39 12.31 -47.09 35.91
CA GLU A 39 13.05 -48.19 35.30
C GLU A 39 12.53 -48.58 33.91
N ILE A 40 11.54 -47.87 33.39
CA ILE A 40 10.88 -48.16 32.12
C ILE A 40 11.85 -48.18 30.92
N THR A 41 12.85 -47.29 30.93
CA THR A 41 13.91 -47.25 29.89
C THR A 41 14.80 -48.50 29.94
N LYS A 42 15.10 -49.02 31.13
CA LYS A 42 15.86 -50.26 31.33
C LYS A 42 15.03 -51.50 30.96
N ALA A 43 13.73 -51.48 31.28
CA ALA A 43 12.79 -52.53 30.86
C ALA A 43 12.74 -52.62 29.32
N ALA A 44 12.70 -51.48 28.63
CA ALA A 44 12.77 -51.41 27.17
C ALA A 44 14.08 -51.98 26.60
N GLN A 45 15.24 -51.71 27.23
CA GLN A 45 16.52 -52.31 26.83
C GLN A 45 16.52 -53.84 26.99
N SER A 46 15.97 -54.35 28.11
CA SER A 46 15.80 -55.79 28.32
C SER A 46 14.90 -56.42 27.24
N LEU A 47 13.81 -55.75 26.86
CA LEU A 47 12.91 -56.22 25.80
C LEU A 47 13.62 -56.26 24.43
N ASN A 48 14.48 -55.28 24.12
CA ASN A 48 15.29 -55.30 22.91
C ASN A 48 16.28 -56.47 22.88
N GLU A 49 16.96 -56.74 24.01
CA GLU A 49 17.86 -57.91 24.12
C GLU A 49 17.13 -59.22 23.82
N LYS A 50 15.86 -59.35 24.25
CA LYS A 50 15.05 -60.51 23.90
C LYS A 50 14.79 -60.63 22.40
N ASP A 51 14.53 -59.53 21.70
CA ASP A 51 14.28 -59.56 20.26
C ASP A 51 15.50 -60.09 19.49
N TYR A 52 16.70 -59.66 19.88
CA TYR A 52 17.97 -60.19 19.36
C TYR A 52 18.15 -61.69 19.67
N LEU A 53 17.78 -62.16 20.87
CA LEU A 53 17.89 -63.57 21.23
C LEU A 53 16.92 -64.48 20.46
N SER A 54 15.76 -63.93 20.06
CA SER A 54 14.75 -64.62 19.23
C SER A 54 15.00 -64.51 17.72
N GLN A 55 15.99 -63.72 17.28
CA GLN A 55 16.25 -63.52 15.85
C GLN A 55 16.77 -64.83 15.21
N GLY A 56 16.06 -65.28 14.16
CA GLY A 56 16.45 -66.43 13.33
C GLY A 56 16.26 -67.81 13.94
N VAL A 57 15.54 -67.95 15.07
CA VAL A 57 15.26 -69.25 15.71
C VAL A 57 13.81 -69.33 16.16
N ASP A 58 13.13 -70.42 15.79
CA ASP A 58 11.80 -70.74 16.30
C ASP A 58 11.91 -71.32 17.71
N LEU A 59 11.34 -70.60 18.67
CA LEU A 59 11.28 -70.99 20.09
C LEU A 59 9.92 -71.59 20.46
N SER A 60 9.03 -71.77 19.48
CA SER A 60 7.69 -72.33 19.66
C SER A 60 7.75 -73.80 20.06
N GLY A 61 6.90 -74.21 21.01
CA GLY A 61 6.82 -75.60 21.48
C GLY A 61 7.78 -75.97 22.62
N ILE A 62 8.61 -75.04 23.10
CA ILE A 62 9.47 -75.25 24.29
C ILE A 62 8.68 -74.92 25.56
N VAL A 63 8.09 -75.95 26.18
CA VAL A 63 7.23 -75.84 27.38
C VAL A 63 7.87 -75.05 28.53
N VAL A 64 9.20 -75.14 28.68
CA VAL A 64 9.93 -74.50 29.80
C VAL A 64 9.93 -72.97 29.72
N ILE A 65 9.85 -72.38 28.52
CA ILE A 65 9.91 -70.91 28.33
C ILE A 65 8.59 -70.31 27.84
N GLU A 66 7.56 -71.13 27.62
CA GLU A 66 6.29 -70.68 27.04
C GLU A 66 5.61 -69.61 27.90
N ASN A 67 5.57 -69.80 29.22
CA ASN A 67 5.02 -68.83 30.16
C ASN A 67 5.84 -67.52 30.21
N ASP A 68 7.17 -67.61 30.12
CA ASP A 68 8.07 -66.46 30.09
C ASP A 68 7.92 -65.67 28.79
N LEU A 69 7.77 -66.33 27.65
CA LEU A 69 7.52 -65.68 26.36
C LEU A 69 6.17 -64.93 26.37
N LEU A 70 5.11 -65.54 26.93
CA LEU A 70 3.83 -64.87 27.14
C LEU A 70 3.92 -63.68 28.10
N PHE A 71 4.71 -63.81 29.17
CA PHE A 71 4.98 -62.71 30.10
C PHE A 71 5.72 -61.56 29.40
N ILE A 72 6.78 -61.85 28.65
CA ILE A 72 7.57 -60.87 27.92
C ILE A 72 6.72 -60.16 26.86
N GLY A 73 5.84 -60.87 26.16
CA GLY A 73 4.89 -60.27 25.22
C GLY A 73 3.93 -59.28 25.89
N ARG A 74 3.37 -59.64 27.05
CA ARG A 74 2.52 -58.74 27.86
C ARG A 74 3.31 -57.55 28.41
N ALA A 75 4.53 -57.78 28.89
CA ALA A 75 5.43 -56.76 29.37
C ALA A 75 5.77 -55.74 28.28
N ARG A 76 6.00 -56.19 27.04
CA ARG A 76 6.20 -55.28 25.89
C ARG A 76 5.02 -54.36 25.68
N GLN A 77 3.80 -54.93 25.60
CA GLN A 77 2.58 -54.12 25.44
C GLN A 77 2.39 -53.12 26.58
N GLU A 78 2.67 -53.52 27.83
CA GLU A 78 2.58 -52.63 28.99
C GLU A 78 3.59 -51.48 28.92
N VAL A 79 4.86 -51.77 28.59
CA VAL A 79 5.91 -50.75 28.43
C VAL A 79 5.58 -49.80 27.28
N GLU A 80 5.10 -50.31 26.14
CA GLU A 80 4.66 -49.49 25.00
C GLU A 80 3.48 -48.57 25.39
N ASN A 81 2.47 -49.10 26.09
CA ASN A 81 1.32 -48.30 26.53
C ASN A 81 1.70 -47.24 27.55
N GLN A 82 2.59 -47.56 28.50
CA GLN A 82 3.11 -46.58 29.46
C GLN A 82 3.95 -45.51 28.77
N ALA A 83 4.78 -45.87 27.80
CA ALA A 83 5.57 -44.92 27.00
C ALA A 83 4.68 -44.00 26.15
N LYS A 84 3.59 -44.53 25.56
CA LYS A 84 2.61 -43.71 24.82
C LYS A 84 1.95 -42.67 25.72
N ARG A 85 1.46 -43.06 26.90
CA ARG A 85 0.86 -42.12 27.87
C ARG A 85 1.87 -41.08 28.36
N LEU A 86 3.12 -41.50 28.61
CA LEU A 86 4.20 -40.59 28.99
C LEU A 86 4.52 -39.58 27.88
N LEU A 87 4.47 -40.02 26.61
CA LEU A 87 4.69 -39.15 25.46
C LEU A 87 3.54 -38.15 25.29
N GLU A 88 2.29 -38.61 25.31
CA GLU A 88 1.09 -37.78 25.20
C GLU A 88 1.06 -36.69 26.28
N GLN A 89 1.20 -37.09 27.55
CA GLN A 89 1.25 -36.16 28.68
C GLN A 89 2.46 -35.22 28.60
N GLY A 90 3.62 -35.76 28.20
CA GLY A 90 4.85 -34.97 28.06
C GLY A 90 4.72 -33.90 26.98
N VAL A 91 4.13 -34.23 25.84
CA VAL A 91 3.91 -33.28 24.73
C VAL A 91 2.83 -32.26 25.10
N GLU A 92 1.73 -32.69 25.73
CA GLU A 92 0.64 -31.81 26.17
C GLU A 92 1.10 -30.80 27.24
N THR A 93 1.85 -31.27 28.23
CA THR A 93 2.38 -30.42 29.32
C THR A 93 3.70 -29.73 28.97
N GLN A 94 4.22 -29.93 27.76
CA GLN A 94 5.51 -29.41 27.28
C GLN A 94 6.69 -29.76 28.20
N ASN A 95 6.67 -30.97 28.77
CA ASN A 95 7.69 -31.45 29.69
C ASN A 95 8.79 -32.21 28.93
N PRO A 96 9.98 -31.60 28.70
CA PRO A 96 11.03 -32.20 27.89
C PRO A 96 11.58 -33.50 28.49
N THR A 97 11.50 -33.68 29.81
CA THR A 97 11.99 -34.87 30.51
C THR A 97 11.06 -36.07 30.24
N GLN A 98 9.75 -35.87 30.30
CA GLN A 98 8.77 -36.92 30.02
C GLN A 98 8.83 -37.34 28.55
N VAL A 99 8.85 -36.37 27.63
CA VAL A 99 9.02 -36.61 26.19
C VAL A 99 10.33 -37.35 25.94
N GLY A 100 11.45 -36.86 26.46
CA GLY A 100 12.76 -37.50 26.27
C GLY A 100 12.84 -38.92 26.84
N THR A 101 12.14 -39.22 27.94
CA THR A 101 12.07 -40.56 28.53
C THR A 101 11.25 -41.51 27.66
N ALA A 102 10.08 -41.06 27.19
CA ALA A 102 9.24 -41.85 26.31
C ALA A 102 9.94 -42.15 24.96
N LEU A 103 10.56 -41.13 24.35
CA LEU A 103 11.34 -41.30 23.11
C LEU A 103 12.49 -42.30 23.29
N GLN A 104 13.16 -42.29 24.43
CA GLN A 104 14.21 -43.26 24.73
C GLN A 104 13.66 -44.70 24.83
N VAL A 105 12.47 -44.88 25.42
CA VAL A 105 11.80 -46.19 25.45
C VAL A 105 11.52 -46.68 24.02
N PHE A 106 10.95 -45.83 23.16
CA PHE A 106 10.66 -46.21 21.78
C PHE A 106 11.91 -46.46 20.94
N TYR A 107 12.98 -45.71 21.16
CA TYR A 107 14.29 -45.97 20.55
C TYR A 107 14.80 -47.36 20.94
N ASN A 108 14.77 -47.67 22.24
CA ASN A 108 15.21 -48.98 22.74
C ASN A 108 14.35 -50.12 22.19
N LEU A 109 13.05 -49.91 21.96
CA LEU A 109 12.15 -50.93 21.39
C LEU A 109 12.22 -51.04 19.85
N GLY A 110 13.03 -50.22 19.18
CA GLY A 110 13.11 -50.17 17.71
C GLY A 110 11.87 -49.58 17.03
N ALA A 111 11.02 -48.84 17.77
CA ALA A 111 9.73 -48.32 17.30
C ALA A 111 9.67 -46.78 17.26
N LEU A 112 10.81 -46.09 17.33
CA LEU A 112 10.88 -44.63 17.41
C LEU A 112 10.21 -43.96 16.19
N LYS A 113 10.58 -44.37 14.98
CA LYS A 113 10.07 -43.78 13.73
C LYS A 113 8.55 -43.93 13.63
N ASP A 114 8.05 -45.15 13.73
CA ASP A 114 6.61 -45.45 13.62
C ASP A 114 5.79 -44.69 14.67
N THR A 115 6.35 -44.53 15.88
CA THR A 115 5.69 -43.76 16.94
C THR A 115 5.62 -42.28 16.63
N ILE A 116 6.71 -41.67 16.15
CA ILE A 116 6.72 -40.24 15.79
C ILE A 116 5.79 -39.97 14.63
N THR A 117 5.85 -40.77 13.56
CA THR A 117 4.92 -40.66 12.43
C THR A 117 3.47 -40.81 12.89
N GLY A 118 3.16 -41.81 13.72
CA GLY A 118 1.82 -42.02 14.27
C GLY A 118 1.32 -40.86 15.16
N VAL A 119 2.19 -40.21 15.93
CA VAL A 119 1.83 -39.03 16.72
C VAL A 119 1.54 -37.82 15.82
N VAL A 120 2.38 -37.56 14.82
CA VAL A 120 2.19 -36.45 13.87
C VAL A 120 0.93 -36.66 13.02
N ASP A 121 0.72 -37.88 12.51
CA ASP A 121 -0.49 -38.26 11.76
C ASP A 121 -1.75 -38.19 12.64
N GLY A 122 -1.63 -38.53 13.93
CA GLY A 122 -2.69 -38.37 14.93
C GLY A 122 -3.12 -36.91 15.08
N TYR A 123 -2.15 -35.98 15.15
CA TYR A 123 -2.45 -34.54 15.14
C TYR A 123 -3.09 -34.07 13.84
N CYS A 124 -2.62 -34.56 12.68
CA CYS A 124 -3.24 -34.24 11.39
C CYS A 124 -4.69 -34.74 11.33
N THR A 125 -4.96 -35.96 11.81
CA THR A 125 -6.31 -36.55 11.83
C THR A 125 -7.24 -35.79 12.77
N ALA A 126 -6.77 -35.42 13.96
CA ALA A 126 -7.54 -34.61 14.90
C ALA A 126 -7.85 -33.21 14.33
N LEU A 127 -6.92 -32.58 13.62
CA LEU A 127 -7.16 -31.32 12.94
C LEU A 127 -8.16 -31.48 11.78
N ASP A 128 -8.09 -32.56 11.01
CA ASP A 128 -9.06 -32.84 9.95
C ASP A 128 -10.50 -32.91 10.49
N GLU A 129 -10.72 -33.64 11.60
CA GLU A 129 -12.02 -33.71 12.27
C GLU A 129 -12.46 -32.35 12.83
N ASN A 130 -11.55 -31.60 13.45
CA ASN A 130 -11.84 -30.27 13.98
C ASN A 130 -12.24 -29.27 12.89
N ILE A 131 -11.56 -29.29 11.74
CA ILE A 131 -11.87 -28.42 10.59
C ILE A 131 -13.26 -28.79 10.03
N ASN A 132 -13.53 -30.09 9.84
CA ASN A 132 -14.84 -30.57 9.40
C ASN A 132 -15.96 -30.10 10.34
N ASN A 133 -15.78 -30.26 11.65
CA ASN A 133 -16.76 -29.87 12.65
C ASN A 133 -16.97 -28.35 12.72
N ALA A 134 -15.90 -27.56 12.54
CA ALA A 134 -15.98 -26.11 12.54
C ALA A 134 -16.80 -25.56 11.35
N LEU A 135 -16.75 -26.25 10.21
CA LEU A 135 -17.41 -25.87 8.96
C LEU A 135 -18.75 -26.58 8.72
N ASP A 136 -19.15 -27.53 9.58
CA ASP A 136 -20.41 -28.26 9.41
C ASP A 136 -21.64 -27.33 9.60
N ILE A 137 -22.39 -27.16 8.51
CA ILE A 137 -23.60 -26.36 8.44
C ILE A 137 -24.63 -26.82 9.48
N LYS A 138 -24.73 -28.13 9.76
CA LYS A 138 -25.70 -28.66 10.74
C LYS A 138 -25.36 -28.19 12.14
N VAL A 139 -24.09 -28.20 12.51
CA VAL A 139 -23.60 -27.70 13.80
C VAL A 139 -23.87 -26.19 13.91
N LEU A 140 -23.53 -25.44 12.87
CA LEU A 140 -23.67 -23.98 12.81
C LEU A 140 -25.15 -23.50 12.86
N THR A 141 -26.07 -24.30 12.32
CA THR A 141 -27.51 -23.95 12.28
C THR A 141 -28.27 -24.42 13.52
N GLN A 142 -27.83 -25.48 14.22
CA GLN A 142 -28.45 -25.94 15.46
C GLN A 142 -28.30 -24.93 16.62
N THR A 143 -27.15 -24.27 16.74
CA THR A 143 -26.93 -23.21 17.75
C THR A 143 -27.88 -22.03 17.55
N SER A 144 -28.30 -21.78 16.31
CA SER A 144 -29.24 -20.72 15.95
C SER A 144 -30.69 -21.03 16.37
N GLN A 145 -31.07 -22.31 16.45
CA GLN A 145 -32.44 -22.75 16.80
C GLN A 145 -32.70 -22.79 18.31
N ALA A 146 -31.66 -22.92 19.14
CA ALA A 146 -31.80 -22.99 20.60
C ALA A 146 -32.31 -21.68 21.23
N VAL A 147 -32.04 -20.52 20.60
CA VAL A 147 -32.39 -19.19 21.11
C VAL A 147 -33.88 -18.85 20.93
N GLN A 148 -34.64 -19.58 20.11
CA GLN A 148 -36.06 -19.31 19.84
C GLN A 148 -37.07 -20.27 20.51
N ARG A 149 -36.65 -21.14 21.43
CA ARG A 149 -37.59 -21.93 22.25
C ARG A 149 -38.21 -21.07 23.36
N GLY A 150 -39.12 -20.17 23.00
CA GLY A 150 -39.76 -19.29 23.97
C GLY A 150 -40.89 -18.41 23.44
N ALA A 151 -41.90 -18.98 22.77
CA ALA A 151 -43.29 -18.45 22.76
C ALA A 151 -44.21 -19.36 21.89
N PRO A 152 -45.36 -19.84 22.40
CA PRO A 152 -46.35 -20.49 21.56
C PRO A 152 -47.04 -19.45 20.65
N GLY A 153 -47.05 -19.67 19.33
CA GLY A 153 -47.94 -18.93 18.41
C GLY A 153 -47.30 -18.02 17.35
N ARG A 154 -45.97 -18.01 17.16
CA ARG A 154 -45.33 -17.32 16.02
C ARG A 154 -44.52 -18.28 15.16
N ALA A 155 -45.19 -18.91 14.20
CA ALA A 155 -44.50 -19.61 13.11
C ALA A 155 -44.00 -18.60 12.08
N ALA A 156 -42.87 -17.94 12.38
CA ALA A 156 -42.05 -17.35 11.33
C ALA A 156 -40.99 -18.41 10.99
N MET A 157 -41.10 -19.09 9.84
CA MET A 157 -40.01 -19.93 9.34
C MET A 157 -38.87 -19.02 8.88
N PRO A 158 -37.71 -18.95 9.55
CA PRO A 158 -36.53 -18.38 8.93
C PRO A 158 -35.99 -19.46 7.98
N GLN A 159 -35.81 -19.12 6.71
CA GLN A 159 -34.90 -19.88 5.84
C GLN A 159 -33.57 -20.03 6.61
N PRO A 160 -33.06 -21.25 6.89
CA PRO A 160 -31.88 -21.46 7.74
C PRO A 160 -30.55 -21.04 7.09
N GLY A 161 -30.56 -19.99 6.26
CA GLY A 161 -29.47 -19.56 5.42
C GLY A 161 -28.99 -18.14 5.71
N ASN A 162 -27.68 -18.01 6.01
CA ASN A 162 -26.95 -16.74 6.14
C ASN A 162 -27.51 -15.72 7.16
N THR A 163 -27.99 -16.19 8.31
CA THR A 163 -28.43 -15.31 9.40
C THR A 163 -27.24 -14.72 10.17
N ALA A 164 -27.44 -13.60 10.87
CA ALA A 164 -26.41 -13.02 11.74
C ALA A 164 -25.94 -14.02 12.83
N ALA A 165 -26.87 -14.84 13.36
CA ALA A 165 -26.57 -15.89 14.32
C ALA A 165 -25.67 -17.00 13.72
N PHE A 166 -25.96 -17.43 12.48
CA PHE A 166 -25.11 -18.37 11.75
C PHE A 166 -23.70 -17.80 11.54
N ARG A 167 -23.58 -16.53 11.13
CA ARG A 167 -22.25 -15.89 10.94
C ARG A 167 -21.49 -15.76 12.26
N ALA A 168 -22.15 -15.40 13.35
CA ALA A 168 -21.52 -15.35 14.66
C ALA A 168 -20.98 -16.72 15.08
N ALA A 169 -21.81 -17.77 14.97
CA ALA A 169 -21.40 -19.14 15.28
C ALA A 169 -20.22 -19.62 14.41
N LEU A 170 -20.24 -19.31 13.11
CA LEU A 170 -19.15 -19.63 12.18
C LEU A 170 -17.84 -19.00 12.66
N TRP A 171 -17.82 -17.69 12.91
CA TRP A 171 -16.57 -17.02 13.29
C TRP A 171 -16.06 -17.43 14.66
N THR A 172 -16.94 -17.69 15.63
CA THR A 172 -16.53 -18.28 16.93
C THR A 172 -15.91 -19.66 16.76
N ASN A 173 -16.47 -20.51 15.90
CA ASN A 173 -15.87 -21.81 15.59
C ASN A 173 -14.52 -21.66 14.87
N MET A 174 -14.39 -20.69 13.96
CA MET A 174 -13.13 -20.39 13.28
C MET A 174 -12.05 -19.90 14.24
N GLU A 175 -12.37 -19.04 15.20
CA GLU A 175 -11.44 -18.60 16.25
C GLU A 175 -10.94 -19.80 17.07
N LYS A 176 -11.86 -20.67 17.52
CA LYS A 176 -11.52 -21.91 18.24
C LYS A 176 -10.64 -22.84 17.40
N LEU A 177 -10.93 -22.95 16.10
CA LEU A 177 -10.11 -23.74 15.19
C LEU A 177 -8.68 -23.19 15.08
N MET A 178 -8.50 -21.87 15.01
CA MET A 178 -7.16 -21.27 15.01
C MET A 178 -6.38 -21.59 16.30
N ASP A 179 -7.06 -21.60 17.46
CA ASP A 179 -6.43 -22.00 18.73
C ASP A 179 -6.02 -23.48 18.75
N GLN A 180 -6.84 -24.36 18.17
CA GLN A 180 -6.52 -25.78 18.04
C GLN A 180 -5.34 -26.02 17.11
N ILE A 181 -5.29 -25.33 15.96
CA ILE A 181 -4.15 -25.38 15.03
C ILE A 181 -2.88 -24.87 15.72
N TYR A 182 -2.96 -23.74 16.44
CA TYR A 182 -1.83 -23.21 17.20
C TYR A 182 -1.31 -24.22 18.23
N ALA A 183 -2.19 -24.83 19.03
CA ALA A 183 -1.81 -25.81 20.04
C ALA A 183 -1.10 -27.03 19.44
N ALA A 184 -1.62 -27.58 18.33
CA ALA A 184 -1.02 -28.69 17.63
C ALA A 184 0.36 -28.34 17.05
N CYS A 185 0.51 -27.15 16.44
CA CYS A 185 1.80 -26.68 15.92
C CYS A 185 2.85 -26.56 17.04
N VAL A 186 2.45 -25.99 18.18
CA VAL A 186 3.32 -25.84 19.35
C VAL A 186 3.75 -27.21 19.91
N GLN A 187 2.84 -28.18 19.96
CA GLN A 187 3.11 -29.54 20.43
C GLN A 187 4.09 -30.29 19.50
N VAL A 188 3.88 -30.22 18.18
CA VAL A 188 4.79 -30.81 17.18
C VAL A 188 6.15 -30.12 17.21
N GLN A 189 6.19 -28.79 17.37
CA GLN A 189 7.44 -28.04 17.52
C GLN A 189 8.21 -28.44 18.79
N HIS A 190 7.52 -28.65 19.91
CA HIS A 190 8.13 -29.15 21.14
C HIS A 190 8.71 -30.55 20.94
N LEU A 191 7.97 -31.46 20.30
CA LEU A 191 8.41 -32.81 19.99
C LEU A 191 9.68 -32.82 19.12
N GLN A 192 9.70 -32.05 18.04
CA GLN A 192 10.87 -31.88 17.17
C GLN A 192 12.08 -31.34 17.95
N LYS A 193 11.88 -30.32 18.82
CA LYS A 193 12.96 -29.77 19.65
C LYS A 193 13.59 -30.83 20.56
N VAL A 194 12.80 -31.70 21.18
CA VAL A 194 13.32 -32.77 22.03
C VAL A 194 14.07 -33.81 21.19
N LEU A 195 13.54 -34.18 20.02
CA LEU A 195 14.20 -35.09 19.08
C LEU A 195 15.56 -34.59 18.60
N THR A 196 15.68 -33.30 18.28
CA THR A 196 16.94 -32.68 17.85
C THR A 196 17.99 -32.61 18.97
N LYS A 197 17.56 -32.54 20.24
CA LYS A 197 18.49 -32.43 21.38
C LYS A 197 18.84 -33.77 22.01
N LYS A 198 17.97 -34.77 21.93
CA LYS A 198 18.15 -36.05 22.63
C LYS A 198 19.10 -36.95 21.84
N ARG A 199 20.10 -37.47 22.54
CA ARG A 199 21.01 -38.51 22.05
C ARG A 199 20.85 -39.75 22.91
N ASP A 200 20.98 -40.90 22.27
CA ASP A 200 21.03 -42.16 22.98
C ASP A 200 22.28 -42.24 23.88
N PRO A 201 22.16 -42.60 25.17
CA PRO A 201 23.30 -42.66 26.08
C PRO A 201 24.37 -43.70 25.73
N VAL A 202 24.05 -44.71 24.92
CA VAL A 202 24.95 -45.85 24.62
C VAL A 202 25.56 -45.70 23.23
N SER A 203 24.74 -45.47 22.22
CA SER A 203 25.14 -45.34 20.81
C SER A 203 25.50 -43.91 20.40
N HIS A 204 25.19 -42.90 21.23
CA HIS A 204 25.36 -41.46 20.96
C HIS A 204 24.63 -40.93 19.70
N VAL A 205 23.79 -41.75 19.06
CA VAL A 205 22.98 -41.38 17.91
C VAL A 205 21.94 -40.34 18.33
N CYS A 206 21.82 -39.27 17.56
CA CYS A 206 20.75 -38.30 17.77
C CYS A 206 19.44 -38.83 17.18
N PHE A 207 18.35 -38.66 17.91
CA PHE A 207 17.06 -39.22 17.50
C PHE A 207 16.53 -38.60 16.21
N ILE A 208 16.82 -37.33 15.93
CA ILE A 208 16.43 -36.71 14.66
C ILE A 208 17.18 -37.31 13.46
N ASP A 209 18.47 -37.63 13.63
CA ASP A 209 19.30 -38.23 12.57
C ASP A 209 18.82 -39.65 12.24
N GLU A 210 18.36 -40.40 13.24
CA GLU A 210 17.76 -41.73 13.08
C GLU A 210 16.50 -41.68 12.20
N ILE A 211 15.67 -40.65 12.38
CA ILE A 211 14.43 -40.44 11.59
C ILE A 211 14.75 -39.90 10.19
N ALA A 212 15.78 -39.04 10.08
CA ALA A 212 16.17 -38.40 8.83
C ALA A 212 16.80 -39.36 7.80
N LYS A 213 17.27 -40.56 8.22
CA LYS A 213 17.82 -41.60 7.33
C LYS A 213 16.87 -42.00 6.18
N ASP A 214 15.57 -41.82 6.36
CA ASP A 214 14.54 -42.15 5.37
C ASP A 214 13.97 -40.93 4.61
N GLY A 215 14.62 -39.76 4.69
CA GLY A 215 14.25 -38.57 3.92
C GLY A 215 13.28 -37.60 4.61
N GLN A 216 12.97 -37.80 5.90
CA GLN A 216 12.14 -36.89 6.70
C GLN A 216 13.03 -35.98 7.57
N SER A 217 13.71 -35.01 6.94
CA SER A 217 14.65 -34.13 7.66
C SER A 217 13.97 -33.05 8.49
N ASP A 218 12.70 -32.72 8.24
CA ASP A 218 11.96 -31.69 9.00
C ASP A 218 10.47 -32.07 9.19
N ILE A 219 10.15 -32.49 10.42
CA ILE A 219 8.82 -32.97 10.82
C ILE A 219 7.81 -31.82 10.83
N LEU A 220 8.22 -30.64 11.31
CA LEU A 220 7.38 -29.44 11.38
C LEU A 220 7.00 -28.93 10.00
N CYS A 221 7.96 -28.86 9.07
CA CYS A 221 7.69 -28.43 7.70
C CYS A 221 6.67 -29.37 7.03
N THR A 222 6.87 -30.68 7.18
CA THR A 222 5.97 -31.71 6.65
C THR A 222 4.57 -31.60 7.27
N PHE A 223 4.49 -31.45 8.60
CA PHE A 223 3.25 -31.26 9.32
C PHE A 223 2.51 -29.98 8.87
N TRP A 224 3.20 -28.85 8.75
CA TRP A 224 2.61 -27.58 8.33
C TRP A 224 2.06 -27.63 6.90
N ASN A 225 2.78 -28.29 5.99
CA ASN A 225 2.31 -28.52 4.63
C ASN A 225 1.03 -29.37 4.61
N SER A 226 0.99 -30.45 5.39
CA SER A 226 -0.21 -31.27 5.56
C SER A 226 -1.38 -30.47 6.13
N VAL A 227 -1.18 -29.68 7.19
CA VAL A 227 -2.23 -28.84 7.79
C VAL A 227 -2.74 -27.81 6.79
N THR A 228 -1.86 -27.14 6.06
CA THR A 228 -2.25 -26.12 5.07
C THR A 228 -3.03 -26.76 3.92
N GLN A 229 -2.64 -27.96 3.47
CA GLN A 229 -3.35 -28.70 2.43
C GLN A 229 -4.73 -29.17 2.91
N ILE A 230 -4.83 -29.71 4.14
CA ILE A 230 -6.10 -30.13 4.76
C ILE A 230 -7.04 -28.93 4.85
N LEU A 231 -6.55 -27.80 5.37
CA LEU A 231 -7.35 -26.57 5.50
C LEU A 231 -7.86 -26.06 4.15
N SER A 232 -6.97 -26.01 3.15
CA SER A 232 -7.31 -25.57 1.79
C SER A 232 -8.40 -26.46 1.17
N SER A 233 -8.21 -27.79 1.22
CA SER A 233 -9.17 -28.76 0.69
C SER A 233 -10.53 -28.66 1.39
N HIS A 234 -10.56 -28.51 2.72
CA HIS A 234 -11.82 -28.40 3.46
C HIS A 234 -12.53 -27.09 3.21
N PHE A 235 -11.82 -25.97 3.12
CA PHE A 235 -12.43 -24.69 2.77
C PHE A 235 -13.07 -24.73 1.38
N GLU A 236 -12.36 -25.31 0.40
CA GLU A 236 -12.89 -25.47 -0.97
C GLU A 236 -14.12 -26.39 -1.01
N LYS A 237 -14.07 -27.54 -0.33
CA LYS A 237 -15.19 -28.48 -0.25
C LYS A 237 -16.40 -27.86 0.46
N ALA A 238 -16.19 -27.17 1.57
CA ALA A 238 -17.24 -26.54 2.37
C ALA A 238 -17.92 -25.38 1.61
N THR A 239 -17.16 -24.55 0.90
CA THR A 239 -17.70 -23.45 0.12
C THR A 239 -18.34 -23.92 -1.21
N SER A 240 -17.89 -25.02 -1.78
CA SER A 240 -18.52 -25.64 -2.95
C SER A 240 -19.84 -26.34 -2.62
N SER A 241 -19.95 -26.90 -1.41
CA SER A 241 -21.17 -27.54 -0.93
C SER A 241 -22.20 -26.56 -0.33
N SER A 242 -21.75 -25.39 0.16
CA SER A 242 -22.61 -24.40 0.82
C SER A 242 -22.44 -22.99 0.28
N SER A 243 -23.51 -22.48 -0.37
CA SER A 243 -23.57 -21.08 -0.79
C SER A 243 -23.50 -20.10 0.39
N PHE A 244 -23.95 -20.50 1.58
CA PHE A 244 -23.92 -19.65 2.77
C PHE A 244 -22.50 -19.47 3.31
N LEU A 245 -21.71 -20.54 3.38
CA LEU A 245 -20.30 -20.48 3.78
C LEU A 245 -19.50 -19.69 2.74
N LYS A 246 -19.74 -19.95 1.45
CA LYS A 246 -19.12 -19.21 0.36
C LYS A 246 -19.39 -17.71 0.47
N GLN A 247 -20.64 -17.30 0.69
CA GLN A 247 -20.99 -15.89 0.89
C GLN A 247 -20.34 -15.28 2.14
N ALA A 248 -20.22 -16.03 3.23
CA ALA A 248 -19.57 -15.56 4.45
C ALA A 248 -18.06 -15.34 4.24
N PHE A 249 -17.35 -16.30 3.65
CA PHE A 249 -15.91 -16.19 3.39
C PHE A 249 -15.58 -15.11 2.35
N GLU A 250 -16.31 -15.03 1.25
CA GLU A 250 -16.08 -13.99 0.23
C GLU A 250 -16.54 -12.60 0.69
N GLY A 251 -17.56 -12.52 1.55
CA GLY A 251 -18.13 -11.25 2.01
C GLY A 251 -17.39 -10.64 3.20
N GLU A 252 -16.88 -11.50 4.10
CA GLU A 252 -16.18 -11.11 5.33
C GLU A 252 -14.73 -11.60 5.32
N TYR A 253 -14.13 -11.77 4.15
CA TYR A 253 -12.71 -12.14 3.94
C TYR A 253 -11.73 -11.40 4.88
N PRO A 254 -11.84 -10.08 5.13
CA PRO A 254 -10.97 -9.38 6.08
C PRO A 254 -10.94 -10.01 7.49
N LYS A 255 -12.04 -10.60 7.96
CA LYS A 255 -12.06 -11.33 9.25
C LYS A 255 -11.24 -12.62 9.18
N LEU A 256 -11.41 -13.39 8.10
CA LEU A 256 -10.64 -14.61 7.86
C LEU A 256 -9.14 -14.30 7.77
N LEU A 257 -8.78 -13.27 7.01
CA LEU A 257 -7.40 -12.82 6.88
C LEU A 257 -6.81 -12.37 8.23
N ARG A 258 -7.60 -11.66 9.05
CA ARG A 258 -7.19 -11.28 10.41
C ARG A 258 -6.88 -12.52 11.28
N LEU A 259 -7.76 -13.52 11.28
CA LEU A 259 -7.55 -14.75 12.05
C LEU A 259 -6.25 -15.46 11.64
N HIS A 260 -5.97 -15.54 10.33
CA HIS A 260 -4.72 -16.11 9.83
C HIS A 260 -3.49 -15.29 10.20
N ASN A 261 -3.55 -13.96 10.05
CA ASN A 261 -2.46 -13.07 10.44
C ASN A 261 -2.16 -13.15 11.95
N ASP A 262 -3.20 -13.25 12.78
CA ASP A 262 -3.06 -13.37 14.24
C ASP A 262 -2.48 -14.74 14.63
N LEU A 263 -2.91 -15.83 13.99
CA LEU A 263 -2.30 -17.16 14.14
C LEU A 263 -0.82 -17.15 13.78
N TRP A 264 -0.48 -16.60 12.61
CA TRP A 264 0.89 -16.55 12.12
C TRP A 264 1.82 -15.76 13.06
N LYS A 265 1.38 -14.58 13.50
CA LYS A 265 2.12 -13.77 14.49
C LYS A 265 2.37 -14.54 15.78
N ARG A 266 1.39 -15.29 16.29
CA ARG A 266 1.54 -16.11 17.49
C ARG A 266 2.58 -17.22 17.30
N LEU A 267 2.54 -17.93 16.17
CA LEU A 267 3.52 -18.97 15.85
C LEU A 267 4.94 -18.40 15.75
N GLN A 268 5.09 -17.25 15.10
CA GLN A 268 6.38 -16.56 14.97
C GLN A 268 6.93 -16.11 16.34
N GLN A 269 6.09 -15.50 17.18
CA GLN A 269 6.47 -15.09 18.54
C GLN A 269 6.91 -16.27 19.40
N TYR A 270 6.21 -17.40 19.32
CA TYR A 270 6.57 -18.60 20.06
C TYR A 270 7.94 -19.14 19.62
N SER A 271 8.20 -19.20 18.31
CA SER A 271 9.51 -19.60 17.76
C SER A 271 10.64 -18.69 18.23
N GLN A 272 10.43 -17.36 18.22
CA GLN A 272 11.42 -16.38 18.66
C GLN A 272 11.72 -16.47 20.17
N ASN A 273 10.69 -16.65 21.01
CA ASN A 273 10.86 -16.80 22.46
C ASN A 273 11.67 -18.06 22.82
N LEU A 274 11.48 -19.14 22.07
CA LEU A 274 12.26 -20.37 22.22
C LEU A 274 13.74 -20.18 21.89
N HIS A 275 14.07 -19.24 21.00
CA HIS A 275 15.44 -18.90 20.62
C HIS A 275 16.09 -17.92 21.62
N GLY A 276 15.36 -16.91 22.09
CA GLY A 276 15.85 -15.93 23.07
C GLY A 276 16.10 -16.49 24.48
N SER A 277 15.40 -17.55 24.89
CA SER A 277 15.67 -18.24 26.17
C SER A 277 16.99 -19.03 26.18
N LEU A 278 17.67 -19.19 25.04
CA LEU A 278 18.92 -19.94 24.93
C LEU A 278 20.18 -19.06 25.11
N THR A 279 20.06 -17.73 25.00
CA THR A 279 21.22 -16.82 25.14
C THR A 279 21.36 -16.21 26.53
N SER A 280 20.32 -16.27 27.38
CA SER A 280 20.35 -15.65 28.72
C SER A 280 20.84 -16.58 29.85
N SER A 281 21.02 -17.88 29.58
CA SER A 281 21.43 -18.87 30.59
C SER A 281 22.91 -19.26 30.53
N ALA A 282 23.73 -18.54 29.74
CA ALA A 282 25.15 -18.84 29.53
C ALA A 282 26.12 -17.96 30.33
N ASN A 283 25.75 -17.54 31.55
CA ASN A 283 26.66 -16.87 32.48
C ASN A 283 26.64 -17.54 33.85
N SER A 284 27.39 -18.63 33.99
CA SER A 284 28.05 -19.04 35.24
C SER A 284 29.11 -20.12 34.98
N ASP A 285 30.37 -19.70 35.06
CA ASP A 285 31.60 -20.41 35.46
C ASP A 285 32.13 -21.66 34.71
N PHE A 286 33.25 -21.44 33.99
CA PHE A 286 34.41 -22.32 33.63
C PHE A 286 34.13 -23.70 32.97
N VAL A 287 34.66 -24.07 31.79
CA VAL A 287 36.08 -24.25 31.36
C VAL A 287 36.17 -24.15 29.80
N PRO A 288 37.27 -23.65 29.20
CA PRO A 288 37.35 -23.38 27.75
C PRO A 288 38.02 -24.52 26.98
N GLU A 289 37.24 -25.37 26.28
CA GLU A 289 37.75 -26.24 25.21
C GLU A 289 36.61 -26.74 24.31
N MET A 290 36.20 -25.90 23.35
CA MET A 290 35.63 -26.24 22.03
C MET A 290 35.02 -25.00 21.39
N GLN A 291 35.89 -24.11 20.89
CA GLN A 291 35.50 -23.14 19.86
C GLN A 291 35.35 -23.91 18.55
N GLN A 292 34.14 -24.35 18.19
CA GLN A 292 33.70 -24.63 16.80
C GLN A 292 32.25 -25.16 16.67
N ILE A 293 31.27 -24.70 17.47
CA ILE A 293 29.84 -24.94 17.15
C ILE A 293 28.99 -23.75 17.65
N GLU A 294 29.25 -22.53 17.17
CA GLU A 294 28.42 -21.37 17.54
C GLU A 294 27.78 -20.62 16.35
N ASP A 295 27.86 -21.14 15.12
CA ASP A 295 27.36 -20.40 13.95
C ASP A 295 26.27 -21.11 13.12
N ASP A 296 25.66 -22.19 13.62
CA ASP A 296 24.74 -23.01 12.81
C ASP A 296 23.47 -23.50 13.53
N MET A 297 22.97 -22.76 14.52
CA MET A 297 21.63 -23.03 15.08
C MET A 297 20.60 -22.08 14.46
N GLN A 298 20.37 -22.29 13.16
CA GLN A 298 19.44 -21.53 12.32
C GLN A 298 17.98 -21.67 12.77
N ASP A 299 17.26 -20.56 12.62
CA ASP A 299 15.88 -20.31 12.99
C ASP A 299 14.91 -21.35 12.36
N VAL A 300 14.24 -22.15 13.20
CA VAL A 300 13.43 -23.34 12.81
C VAL A 300 12.22 -22.98 11.93
N PHE A 301 11.72 -21.75 12.01
CA PHE A 301 10.64 -21.24 11.15
C PHE A 301 11.14 -20.43 9.94
N THR A 302 12.46 -20.25 9.82
CA THR A 302 13.10 -19.51 8.74
C THR A 302 14.10 -20.44 8.04
N MET A 303 13.63 -21.60 7.59
CA MET A 303 14.33 -22.37 6.56
C MET A 303 14.40 -21.54 5.27
N LYS A 304 15.37 -20.63 5.19
CA LYS A 304 15.81 -19.98 3.94
C LYS A 304 16.51 -20.94 2.98
N LYS A 305 16.51 -22.25 3.26
CA LYS A 305 17.24 -23.27 2.49
C LYS A 305 16.37 -24.10 1.55
N LEU A 306 15.07 -23.84 1.46
CA LEU A 306 14.16 -24.37 0.45
C LEU A 306 13.28 -23.22 -0.05
N ASP A 307 12.96 -23.17 -1.35
CA ASP A 307 12.14 -22.14 -2.03
C ASP A 307 10.69 -21.98 -1.51
N HIS A 308 10.38 -22.47 -0.30
CA HIS A 308 9.05 -22.65 0.23
C HIS A 308 8.81 -21.73 1.43
N ASP A 309 7.96 -20.71 1.25
CA ASP A 309 7.52 -19.82 2.32
C ASP A 309 6.19 -20.35 2.94
N PRO A 310 6.24 -20.87 4.18
CA PRO A 310 5.05 -21.41 4.86
C PRO A 310 3.97 -20.35 5.11
N GLU A 311 4.32 -19.08 5.25
CA GLU A 311 3.35 -17.97 5.37
C GLU A 311 2.62 -17.76 4.05
N LYS A 312 3.39 -17.75 2.96
CA LYS A 312 2.85 -17.56 1.61
C LYS A 312 1.91 -18.70 1.23
N THR A 313 2.27 -19.95 1.55
CA THR A 313 1.42 -21.12 1.25
C THR A 313 0.05 -21.02 1.94
N LEU A 314 0.03 -20.54 3.20
CA LEU A 314 -1.21 -20.30 3.94
C LEU A 314 -2.03 -19.18 3.29
N LYS A 315 -1.39 -18.07 2.89
CA LYS A 315 -2.06 -16.95 2.22
C LYS A 315 -2.60 -17.32 0.83
N ASP A 316 -1.85 -18.10 0.06
CA ASP A 316 -2.23 -18.57 -1.27
C ASP A 316 -3.52 -19.40 -1.22
N SER A 317 -3.74 -20.16 -0.13
CA SER A 317 -5.00 -20.90 0.07
C SER A 317 -6.26 -20.02 0.13
N LEU A 318 -6.09 -18.73 0.46
CA LEU A 318 -7.19 -17.78 0.63
C LEU A 318 -7.43 -16.89 -0.60
N GLN A 319 -6.53 -16.94 -1.59
CA GLN A 319 -6.55 -16.09 -2.77
C GLN A 319 -7.91 -16.09 -3.51
N PRO A 320 -8.64 -17.21 -3.66
CA PRO A 320 -9.95 -17.21 -4.32
C PRO A 320 -10.98 -16.31 -3.61
N TYR A 321 -10.95 -16.30 -2.27
CA TYR A 321 -11.85 -15.48 -1.46
C TYR A 321 -11.46 -14.01 -1.50
N GLU A 322 -10.17 -13.70 -1.54
CA GLU A 322 -9.66 -12.34 -1.73
C GLU A 322 -10.13 -11.76 -3.07
N ALA A 323 -9.95 -12.51 -4.17
CA ALA A 323 -10.36 -12.07 -5.50
C ALA A 323 -11.87 -11.78 -5.56
N ALA A 324 -12.69 -12.66 -4.99
CA ALA A 324 -14.14 -12.47 -4.89
C ALA A 324 -14.51 -11.25 -4.02
N TYR A 325 -13.82 -11.07 -2.88
CA TYR A 325 -14.02 -9.91 -2.01
C TYR A 325 -13.68 -8.60 -2.72
N LEU A 326 -12.53 -8.54 -3.42
CA LEU A 326 -12.09 -7.36 -4.17
C LEU A 326 -13.05 -7.02 -5.32
N SER A 327 -13.58 -8.03 -6.02
CA SER A 327 -14.61 -7.81 -7.04
C SER A 327 -15.87 -7.20 -6.43
N LYS A 328 -16.35 -7.73 -5.29
CA LYS A 328 -17.54 -7.19 -4.60
C LYS A 328 -17.28 -5.81 -4.01
N SER A 329 -16.07 -5.55 -3.50
CA SER A 329 -15.64 -4.24 -3.00
C SER A 329 -15.71 -3.19 -4.10
N LEU A 330 -15.22 -3.52 -5.30
CA LEU A 330 -15.31 -2.63 -6.46
C LEU A 330 -16.78 -2.33 -6.82
N SER A 331 -17.65 -3.34 -6.84
CA SER A 331 -19.09 -3.13 -7.07
C SER A 331 -19.72 -2.21 -6.02
N ARG A 332 -19.49 -2.48 -4.72
CA ARG A 332 -19.99 -1.63 -3.62
C ARG A 332 -19.51 -0.17 -3.71
N LEU A 333 -18.31 0.06 -4.22
CA LEU A 333 -17.77 1.39 -4.45
C LEU A 333 -18.35 2.07 -5.70
N PHE A 334 -18.66 1.30 -6.74
CA PHE A 334 -19.22 1.82 -8.00
C PHE A 334 -20.72 2.10 -7.90
N ASP A 335 -21.48 1.31 -7.13
CA ASP A 335 -22.94 1.43 -7.03
C ASP A 335 -23.40 2.84 -6.60
N PRO A 336 -22.84 3.46 -5.53
CA PRO A 336 -23.16 4.84 -5.17
C PRO A 336 -22.88 5.85 -6.29
N ILE A 337 -21.80 5.69 -7.06
CA ILE A 337 -21.50 6.56 -8.21
C ILE A 337 -22.52 6.37 -9.32
N ASN A 338 -22.94 5.14 -9.58
CA ASN A 338 -23.94 4.84 -10.60
C ASN A 338 -25.32 5.37 -10.24
N LEU A 339 -25.67 5.41 -8.95
CA LEU A 339 -26.91 6.00 -8.47
C LEU A 339 -26.94 7.52 -8.64
N VAL A 340 -25.83 8.20 -8.31
CA VAL A 340 -25.76 9.67 -8.35
C VAL A 340 -25.58 10.21 -9.79
N PHE A 341 -25.06 9.39 -10.70
CA PHE A 341 -24.97 9.70 -12.13
C PHE A 341 -25.82 8.72 -12.95
N PRO A 342 -27.16 8.88 -12.96
CA PRO A 342 -28.04 8.05 -13.76
C PRO A 342 -27.82 8.32 -15.26
N PRO A 343 -28.03 7.32 -16.13
CA PRO A 343 -27.89 7.49 -17.57
C PRO A 343 -28.85 8.58 -18.08
N GLY A 344 -28.30 9.62 -18.73
CA GLY A 344 -29.06 10.78 -19.20
C GLY A 344 -29.29 11.89 -18.15
N GLY A 345 -28.81 11.70 -16.92
CA GLY A 345 -28.81 12.74 -15.89
C GLY A 345 -27.92 13.92 -16.30
N ARG A 346 -28.40 15.14 -16.04
CA ARG A 346 -27.66 16.40 -16.33
C ARG A 346 -27.23 17.16 -15.07
N ASN A 347 -27.64 16.67 -13.91
CA ASN A 347 -27.39 17.34 -12.64
C ASN A 347 -26.16 16.74 -11.96
N PRO A 348 -25.27 17.56 -11.41
CA PRO A 348 -24.16 17.08 -10.61
C PRO A 348 -24.64 16.54 -9.25
N PRO A 349 -23.82 15.69 -8.60
CA PRO A 349 -24.04 15.18 -7.24
C PRO A 349 -24.37 16.27 -6.22
N SER A 350 -25.37 16.03 -5.39
CA SER A 350 -25.65 16.83 -4.19
C SER A 350 -24.63 16.57 -3.07
N ALA A 351 -24.64 17.41 -2.04
CA ALA A 351 -23.73 17.27 -0.90
C ALA A 351 -23.97 15.97 -0.12
N ASP A 352 -25.23 15.60 0.12
CA ASP A 352 -25.61 14.40 0.87
C ASP A 352 -25.23 13.11 0.11
N GLU A 353 -25.40 13.13 -1.22
CA GLU A 353 -24.98 12.04 -2.11
C GLU A 353 -23.46 11.85 -2.10
N LEU A 354 -22.69 12.95 -2.10
CA LEU A 354 -21.23 12.91 -1.96
C LEU A 354 -20.82 12.35 -0.60
N GLU A 355 -21.47 12.74 0.49
CA GLU A 355 -21.19 12.22 1.83
C GLU A 355 -21.42 10.70 1.90
N SER A 356 -22.47 10.20 1.24
CA SER A 356 -22.74 8.76 1.12
C SER A 356 -21.63 8.00 0.39
N ILE A 357 -21.12 8.55 -0.72
CA ILE A 357 -19.97 7.99 -1.46
C ILE A 357 -18.74 7.95 -0.54
N ILE A 358 -18.43 9.05 0.15
CA ILE A 358 -17.29 9.16 1.05
C ILE A 358 -17.40 8.17 2.22
N LYS A 359 -18.58 8.01 2.82
CA LYS A 359 -18.83 7.04 3.88
C LYS A 359 -18.60 5.61 3.41
N THR A 360 -19.01 5.29 2.18
CA THR A 360 -18.76 3.98 1.57
C THR A 360 -17.27 3.74 1.36
N ILE A 361 -16.53 4.71 0.80
CA ILE A 361 -15.07 4.64 0.64
C ILE A 361 -14.38 4.45 1.99
N ALA A 362 -14.73 5.24 3.00
CA ALA A 362 -14.14 5.17 4.33
C ALA A 362 -14.41 3.81 4.99
N SER A 363 -15.63 3.26 4.84
CA SER A 363 -16.01 1.94 5.35
C SER A 363 -15.16 0.83 4.73
N GLU A 364 -15.02 0.79 3.40
CA GLU A 364 -14.19 -0.21 2.70
C GLU A 364 -12.72 -0.11 3.11
N MET A 365 -12.18 1.11 3.20
CA MET A 365 -10.80 1.37 3.62
C MET A 365 -10.53 1.00 5.09
N ASN A 366 -11.52 1.12 5.96
CA ASN A 366 -11.42 0.75 7.37
C ASN A 366 -11.45 -0.79 7.53
N VAL A 367 -12.36 -1.45 6.83
CA VAL A 367 -12.46 -2.92 6.83
C VAL A 367 -11.19 -3.57 6.27
N ALA A 368 -10.57 -2.98 5.25
CA ALA A 368 -9.33 -3.46 4.66
C ALA A 368 -8.08 -3.19 5.52
N ALA A 369 -8.17 -2.39 6.59
CA ALA A 369 -7.02 -1.99 7.41
C ALA A 369 -6.41 -3.13 8.25
N VAL A 370 -7.04 -4.30 8.26
CA VAL A 370 -6.56 -5.50 8.96
C VAL A 370 -5.25 -6.05 8.39
N ASP A 371 -4.95 -5.75 7.13
CA ASP A 371 -3.74 -6.21 6.43
C ASP A 371 -3.23 -5.15 5.44
N PRO A 372 -1.92 -4.85 5.41
CA PRO A 372 -1.36 -3.84 4.50
C PRO A 372 -1.59 -4.16 3.02
N ASN A 373 -1.47 -5.42 2.59
CA ASN A 373 -1.61 -5.80 1.19
C ASN A 373 -3.08 -5.67 0.75
N LEU A 374 -4.01 -6.09 1.60
CA LEU A 374 -5.44 -5.91 1.35
C LEU A 374 -5.81 -4.41 1.31
N CYS A 375 -5.27 -3.60 2.23
CA CYS A 375 -5.48 -2.16 2.22
C CYS A 375 -5.00 -1.51 0.92
N ILE A 376 -3.85 -1.92 0.39
CA ILE A 376 -3.33 -1.47 -0.91
C ILE A 376 -4.26 -1.92 -2.06
N ALA A 377 -4.72 -3.17 -2.04
CA ALA A 377 -5.62 -3.70 -3.06
C ALA A 377 -6.98 -2.96 -3.09
N VAL A 378 -7.58 -2.69 -1.93
CA VAL A 378 -8.81 -1.89 -1.83
C VAL A 378 -8.55 -0.43 -2.20
N SER A 379 -7.40 0.14 -1.87
CA SER A 379 -7.02 1.49 -2.31
C SER A 379 -6.97 1.61 -3.84
N LYS A 380 -6.53 0.57 -4.56
CA LYS A 380 -6.59 0.54 -6.03
C LYS A 380 -8.03 0.56 -6.54
N ASN A 381 -8.96 -0.11 -5.86
CA ASN A 381 -10.39 -0.03 -6.20
C ASN A 381 -10.97 1.36 -5.92
N VAL A 382 -10.57 2.01 -4.82
CA VAL A 382 -10.93 3.40 -4.53
C VAL A 382 -10.39 4.35 -5.62
N ALA A 383 -9.15 4.16 -6.08
CA ALA A 383 -8.61 4.96 -7.18
C ALA A 383 -9.43 4.82 -8.48
N LYS A 384 -9.82 3.59 -8.86
CA LYS A 384 -10.74 3.34 -9.99
C LYS A 384 -12.10 4.02 -9.79
N THR A 385 -12.59 4.05 -8.57
CA THR A 385 -13.86 4.68 -8.17
C THR A 385 -13.81 6.20 -8.34
N ILE A 386 -12.72 6.83 -7.89
CA ILE A 386 -12.47 8.26 -8.11
C ILE A 386 -12.36 8.58 -9.60
N GLN A 387 -11.66 7.74 -10.36
CA GLN A 387 -11.54 7.90 -11.81
C GLN A 387 -12.91 7.82 -12.50
N LEU A 388 -13.75 6.85 -12.11
CA LEU A 388 -15.12 6.74 -12.62
C LEU A 388 -15.93 8.00 -12.32
N PHE A 389 -15.85 8.53 -11.10
CA PHE A 389 -16.48 9.80 -10.73
C PHE A 389 -16.01 10.93 -11.65
N GLY A 390 -14.69 11.06 -11.87
CA GLY A 390 -14.10 12.07 -12.76
C GLY A 390 -14.61 11.98 -14.20
N VAL A 391 -14.62 10.77 -14.78
CA VAL A 391 -15.13 10.54 -16.16
C VAL A 391 -16.60 10.92 -16.26
N LYS A 392 -17.43 10.55 -15.28
CA LYS A 392 -18.86 10.92 -15.27
C LYS A 392 -19.08 12.42 -15.06
N SER A 393 -18.26 13.06 -14.23
CA SER A 393 -18.27 14.52 -14.07
C SER A 393 -17.90 15.24 -15.37
N GLU A 394 -16.89 14.76 -16.10
CA GLU A 394 -16.48 15.33 -17.39
C GLU A 394 -17.61 15.26 -18.43
N GLN A 395 -18.35 14.14 -18.47
CA GLN A 395 -19.51 13.97 -19.36
C GLN A 395 -20.65 14.98 -19.11
N LEU A 396 -20.70 15.62 -17.94
CA LEU A 396 -21.68 16.65 -17.63
C LEU A 396 -21.29 18.05 -18.13
N LEU A 397 -20.02 18.27 -18.50
CA LEU A 397 -19.50 19.59 -18.84
C LEU A 397 -20.09 20.11 -20.15
N SER A 398 -20.41 21.40 -20.17
CA SER A 398 -20.69 22.16 -21.39
C SER A 398 -19.42 22.84 -21.88
N THR A 399 -19.07 22.68 -23.16
CA THR A 399 -17.85 23.24 -23.78
C THR A 399 -18.13 24.19 -24.94
N GLN A 400 -19.39 24.34 -25.35
CA GLN A 400 -19.78 25.15 -26.52
C GLN A 400 -20.04 26.62 -26.13
N GLY A 401 -20.69 27.39 -27.01
CA GLY A 401 -20.94 28.83 -26.83
C GLY A 401 -21.61 29.19 -25.50
N ASP A 402 -22.45 28.30 -24.95
CA ASP A 402 -23.05 28.45 -23.62
C ASP A 402 -22.01 28.54 -22.51
N ALA A 403 -20.83 27.93 -22.65
CA ALA A 403 -19.77 27.94 -21.65
C ALA A 403 -18.84 29.17 -21.75
N SER A 404 -18.68 29.76 -22.95
CA SER A 404 -17.64 30.75 -23.25
C SER A 404 -18.09 32.22 -23.19
N GLN A 405 -19.40 32.49 -23.07
CA GLN A 405 -19.95 33.84 -22.98
C GLN A 405 -19.52 34.55 -21.68
N VAL A 406 -19.04 35.78 -21.77
CA VAL A 406 -18.60 36.59 -20.60
C VAL A 406 -19.26 37.98 -20.51
N ILE A 407 -20.29 38.21 -21.33
CA ILE A 407 -20.94 39.51 -21.47
C ILE A 407 -22.34 39.54 -20.81
N GLY A 408 -22.99 38.39 -20.67
CA GLY A 408 -24.36 38.25 -20.15
C GLY A 408 -24.41 37.79 -18.69
N PRO A 409 -25.60 37.43 -18.16
CA PRO A 409 -25.70 36.65 -16.94
C PRO A 409 -25.18 35.21 -17.16
N LEU A 410 -24.87 34.48 -16.07
CA LEU A 410 -24.44 33.09 -16.20
C LEU A 410 -25.46 32.27 -16.98
N THR A 411 -24.95 31.47 -17.92
CA THR A 411 -25.75 30.48 -18.63
C THR A 411 -26.01 29.26 -17.74
N GLU A 412 -26.95 28.41 -18.15
CA GLU A 412 -27.15 27.12 -17.48
C GLU A 412 -25.93 26.19 -17.63
N GLY A 413 -25.23 26.26 -18.77
CA GLY A 413 -23.99 25.51 -18.99
C GLY A 413 -22.88 25.92 -18.03
N GLN A 414 -22.71 27.22 -17.79
CA GLN A 414 -21.73 27.74 -16.82
C GLN A 414 -22.10 27.36 -15.39
N ARG A 415 -23.36 27.51 -14.99
CA ARG A 415 -23.83 27.06 -13.66
C ARG A 415 -23.59 25.56 -13.45
N ARG A 416 -23.82 24.75 -14.48
CA ARG A 416 -23.54 23.30 -14.42
C ARG A 416 -22.04 23.02 -14.26
N ASN A 417 -21.19 23.65 -15.06
CA ASN A 417 -19.73 23.46 -14.97
C ASN A 417 -19.21 23.84 -13.58
N VAL A 418 -19.66 24.98 -13.03
CA VAL A 418 -19.34 25.40 -11.66
C VAL A 418 -19.73 24.33 -10.64
N ALA A 419 -20.98 23.85 -10.72
CA ALA A 419 -21.48 22.85 -9.79
C ALA A 419 -20.71 21.51 -9.89
N VAL A 420 -20.34 21.08 -11.10
CA VAL A 420 -19.49 19.90 -11.33
C VAL A 420 -18.11 20.07 -10.68
N VAL A 421 -17.46 21.21 -10.91
CA VAL A 421 -16.14 21.52 -10.33
C VAL A 421 -16.21 21.56 -8.80
N ASN A 422 -17.26 22.15 -8.23
CA ASN A 422 -17.45 22.17 -6.78
C ASN A 422 -17.67 20.76 -6.21
N SER A 423 -18.44 19.90 -6.88
CA SER A 423 -18.60 18.50 -6.47
C SER A 423 -17.27 17.73 -6.51
N LEU A 424 -16.45 17.93 -7.56
CA LEU A 424 -15.11 17.35 -7.65
C LEU A 424 -14.18 17.86 -6.54
N TYR A 425 -14.22 19.15 -6.24
CA TYR A 425 -13.40 19.75 -5.18
C TYR A 425 -13.79 19.22 -3.79
N ARG A 426 -15.09 19.11 -3.49
CA ARG A 426 -15.59 18.52 -2.24
C ARG A 426 -15.20 17.06 -2.10
N LEU A 427 -15.27 16.29 -3.18
CA LEU A 427 -14.80 14.90 -3.20
C LEU A 427 -13.30 14.84 -2.90
N HIS A 428 -12.49 15.67 -3.57
CA HIS A 428 -11.05 15.76 -3.34
C HIS A 428 -10.71 16.08 -1.88
N GLN A 429 -11.32 17.12 -1.30
CA GLN A 429 -11.10 17.50 0.10
C GLN A 429 -11.51 16.38 1.07
N SER A 430 -12.63 15.71 0.80
CA SER A 430 -13.14 14.64 1.66
C SER A 430 -12.26 13.40 1.60
N ILE A 431 -11.76 13.04 0.42
CA ILE A 431 -10.83 11.92 0.24
C ILE A 431 -9.47 12.25 0.87
N GLN A 432 -8.98 13.48 0.74
CA GLN A 432 -7.79 13.91 1.46
C GLN A 432 -7.94 13.76 2.96
N LYS A 433 -9.10 14.07 3.54
CA LYS A 433 -9.38 13.82 4.97
C LYS A 433 -9.30 12.32 5.29
N VAL A 434 -9.99 11.47 4.52
CA VAL A 434 -9.98 10.00 4.71
C VAL A 434 -8.56 9.41 4.65
N ILE A 435 -7.71 9.92 3.74
CA ILE A 435 -6.31 9.48 3.61
C ILE A 435 -5.43 10.05 4.73
N ARG A 436 -5.59 11.34 5.08
CA ARG A 436 -4.83 12.00 6.15
C ARG A 436 -5.14 11.46 7.54
N PHE A 437 -6.32 10.88 7.79
CA PHE A 437 -6.61 10.18 9.06
C PHE A 437 -5.66 8.99 9.36
N LYS A 438 -4.82 8.55 8.41
CA LYS A 438 -3.77 7.53 8.61
C LYS A 438 -2.33 8.10 8.61
N THR A 439 -2.11 9.41 8.48
CA THR A 439 -0.78 10.05 8.53
C THR A 439 -0.90 11.47 9.12
N ILE A 440 -0.33 11.71 10.31
CA ILE A 440 -0.48 12.99 11.04
C ILE A 440 0.55 14.06 10.62
N ASP A 441 -0.01 15.26 10.39
CA ASP A 441 0.40 16.67 10.54
C ASP A 441 1.75 17.24 10.09
N ILE A 442 1.69 18.49 9.57
CA ILE A 442 2.07 19.73 10.31
C ILE A 442 1.53 21.01 9.63
N ALA A 443 0.92 21.86 10.47
CA ALA A 443 0.90 23.34 10.57
C ALA A 443 0.63 24.22 9.32
N VAL A 444 -0.45 25.02 9.31
CA VAL A 444 -0.56 26.40 9.86
C VAL A 444 0.35 27.41 9.14
N LEU A 445 -0.22 28.42 8.47
CA LEU A 445 -0.31 29.78 9.03
C LEU A 445 -1.10 30.71 8.10
N ILE A 446 -2.09 31.33 8.73
CA ILE A 446 -2.77 32.58 8.39
C ILE A 446 -1.77 33.65 7.92
N CYS A 447 -2.11 34.39 6.86
CA CYS A 447 -1.67 35.78 6.76
C CYS A 447 -2.86 36.68 6.42
N CYS A 448 -3.30 37.37 7.46
CA CYS A 448 -4.22 38.47 7.46
C CYS A 448 -3.73 39.67 6.63
N LEU A 449 -4.71 40.50 6.25
CA LEU A 449 -4.63 41.97 6.17
C LEU A 449 -3.60 42.56 5.21
N MET A 450 -4.09 43.10 4.08
CA MET A 450 -3.88 44.52 3.76
C MET A 450 -5.07 45.07 2.99
N ASN A 451 -5.80 45.95 3.68
CA ASN A 451 -6.67 46.94 3.09
C ASN A 451 -5.76 47.99 2.43
N SER A 452 -5.98 48.32 1.15
CA SER A 452 -5.36 49.50 0.53
C SER A 452 -6.46 50.43 0.05
N GLY A 453 -6.59 51.56 0.73
CA GLY A 453 -7.54 52.63 0.44
C GLY A 453 -7.40 53.15 -0.99
N LYS A 454 -8.53 53.58 -1.55
CA LYS A 454 -8.64 54.19 -2.88
C LYS A 454 -8.18 55.65 -2.81
N PRO A 455 -7.18 56.07 -3.61
CA PRO A 455 -7.05 57.46 -4.02
C PRO A 455 -7.80 57.66 -5.35
N ASP A 456 -8.75 58.59 -5.37
CA ASP A 456 -9.41 59.08 -6.59
C ASP A 456 -8.39 59.86 -7.43
N VAL A 457 -7.67 59.14 -8.31
CA VAL A 457 -6.83 59.73 -9.34
C VAL A 457 -7.63 59.74 -10.66
N PRO A 458 -7.71 60.87 -11.39
CA PRO A 458 -8.39 60.89 -12.68
C PRO A 458 -7.70 59.91 -13.65
N CYS A 459 -8.47 58.95 -14.15
CA CYS A 459 -8.02 57.88 -15.02
C CYS A 459 -8.82 57.82 -16.32
N SER A 460 -8.27 57.16 -17.34
CA SER A 460 -8.95 57.02 -18.63
C SER A 460 -10.26 56.22 -18.50
N LEU A 461 -11.23 56.53 -19.36
CA LEU A 461 -12.50 55.79 -19.44
C LEU A 461 -12.26 54.29 -19.68
N TYR A 462 -11.27 53.97 -20.53
CA TYR A 462 -10.87 52.59 -20.79
C TYR A 462 -10.44 51.86 -19.49
N MET A 463 -9.63 52.47 -18.63
CA MET A 463 -9.24 51.86 -17.35
C MET A 463 -10.44 51.65 -16.42
N LYS A 464 -11.38 52.60 -16.37
CA LYS A 464 -12.62 52.46 -15.58
C LYS A 464 -13.48 51.30 -16.09
N GLU A 465 -13.64 51.20 -17.41
CA GLU A 465 -14.40 50.12 -18.04
C GLU A 465 -13.72 48.76 -17.85
N LEU A 466 -12.40 48.68 -18.00
CA LEU A 466 -11.62 47.46 -17.78
C LEU A 466 -11.73 46.99 -16.32
N GLN A 467 -11.57 47.89 -15.36
CA GLN A 467 -11.76 47.58 -13.93
C GLN A 467 -13.17 47.07 -13.66
N GLY A 468 -14.19 47.78 -14.14
CA GLY A 468 -15.59 47.37 -13.98
C GLY A 468 -15.87 46.01 -14.61
N PHE A 469 -15.28 45.74 -15.78
CA PHE A 469 -15.42 44.47 -16.48
C PHE A 469 -14.74 43.33 -15.72
N ILE A 470 -13.48 43.48 -15.28
CA ILE A 470 -12.78 42.44 -14.51
C ILE A 470 -13.51 42.13 -13.21
N VAL A 471 -13.92 43.17 -12.45
CA VAL A 471 -14.66 42.99 -11.20
C VAL A 471 -15.98 42.25 -11.45
N ARG A 472 -16.70 42.59 -12.53
CA ARG A 472 -17.91 41.87 -12.93
C ARG A 472 -17.61 40.42 -13.27
N VAL A 473 -16.59 40.15 -14.09
CA VAL A 473 -16.21 38.78 -14.47
C VAL A 473 -15.88 37.93 -13.24
N MET A 474 -15.09 38.48 -12.30
CA MET A 474 -14.74 37.78 -11.06
C MET A 474 -15.96 37.51 -10.18
N ASN A 475 -16.86 38.48 -10.03
CA ASN A 475 -18.04 38.35 -9.18
C ASN A 475 -19.14 37.47 -9.77
N ASP A 476 -19.39 37.60 -11.07
CA ASP A 476 -20.51 36.94 -11.72
C ASP A 476 -20.13 35.52 -12.13
N TYR A 477 -18.89 35.26 -12.59
CA TYR A 477 -18.53 33.94 -13.12
C TYR A 477 -17.67 33.13 -12.14
N PHE A 478 -16.63 33.74 -11.56
CA PHE A 478 -15.63 33.00 -10.79
C PHE A 478 -15.95 32.84 -9.30
N ARG A 479 -16.73 33.75 -8.70
CA ARG A 479 -17.10 33.71 -7.27
C ARG A 479 -17.83 32.42 -6.86
N HIS A 480 -18.49 31.76 -7.80
CA HIS A 480 -19.28 30.57 -7.52
C HIS A 480 -18.45 29.29 -7.36
N PHE A 481 -17.14 29.31 -7.67
CA PHE A 481 -16.25 28.18 -7.43
C PHE A 481 -15.76 28.14 -5.98
N ASP A 482 -15.93 26.99 -5.33
CA ASP A 482 -15.47 26.75 -3.95
C ASP A 482 -13.92 26.64 -3.89
N CYS A 483 -13.28 26.28 -5.01
CA CYS A 483 -11.83 26.11 -5.16
C CYS A 483 -11.11 27.42 -5.51
N THR A 484 -11.12 28.38 -4.60
CA THR A 484 -10.55 29.73 -4.81
C THR A 484 -9.09 29.71 -5.24
N ASP A 485 -8.29 28.79 -4.69
CA ASP A 485 -6.87 28.67 -5.04
C ASP A 485 -6.66 28.30 -6.51
N PHE A 486 -7.41 27.32 -7.00
CA PHE A 486 -7.39 26.91 -8.40
C PHE A 486 -7.83 28.05 -9.32
N VAL A 487 -8.86 28.82 -8.93
CA VAL A 487 -9.30 29.98 -9.70
C VAL A 487 -8.17 31.00 -9.83
N TYR A 488 -7.54 31.38 -8.71
CA TYR A 488 -6.48 32.38 -8.74
C TYR A 488 -5.28 31.95 -9.58
N ASP A 489 -4.86 30.69 -9.49
CA ASP A 489 -3.74 30.18 -10.28
C ASP A 489 -3.99 30.30 -11.80
N ASN A 490 -5.25 30.12 -12.23
CA ASN A 490 -5.65 30.26 -13.64
C ASN A 490 -5.89 31.72 -14.06
N THR A 491 -6.46 32.56 -13.19
CA THR A 491 -6.71 33.97 -13.50
C THR A 491 -5.45 34.82 -13.44
N GLU A 492 -4.42 34.36 -12.72
CA GLU A 492 -3.12 35.00 -12.66
C GLU A 492 -2.47 35.11 -14.06
N ALA A 493 -2.52 34.04 -14.86
CA ALA A 493 -1.99 34.04 -16.22
C ALA A 493 -2.69 35.10 -17.11
N ILE A 494 -3.99 35.29 -16.92
CA ILE A 494 -4.77 36.31 -17.64
C ILE A 494 -4.33 37.72 -17.18
N ALA A 495 -4.13 37.93 -15.88
CA ALA A 495 -3.64 39.19 -15.33
C ALA A 495 -2.24 39.55 -15.83
N GLN A 496 -1.30 38.59 -15.82
CA GLN A 496 0.05 38.75 -16.37
C GLN A 496 -0.01 39.18 -17.84
N ARG A 497 -0.85 38.49 -18.63
CA ARG A 497 -1.03 38.79 -20.05
C ARG A 497 -1.66 40.17 -20.31
N ALA A 498 -2.62 40.58 -19.48
CA ALA A 498 -3.24 41.89 -19.57
C ALA A 498 -2.21 43.01 -19.34
N ILE A 499 -1.30 42.85 -18.37
CA ILE A 499 -0.21 43.79 -18.12
C ILE A 499 0.73 43.88 -19.33
N GLU A 500 1.14 42.75 -19.91
CA GLU A 500 2.02 42.75 -21.08
C GLU A 500 1.42 43.48 -22.27
N LEU A 501 0.13 43.23 -22.56
CA LEU A 501 -0.59 43.90 -23.64
C LEU A 501 -0.77 45.39 -23.36
N PHE A 502 -1.02 45.77 -22.11
CA PHE A 502 -1.10 47.17 -21.71
C PHE A 502 0.23 47.90 -21.97
N ILE A 503 1.35 47.33 -21.53
CA ILE A 503 2.69 47.92 -21.70
C ILE A 503 3.09 47.97 -23.17
N ARG A 504 2.78 46.92 -23.94
CA ARG A 504 2.96 46.90 -25.40
C ARG A 504 2.25 48.07 -26.04
N ASN A 505 0.95 48.24 -25.80
CA ASN A 505 0.18 49.32 -26.40
C ASN A 505 0.66 50.70 -25.91
N ALA A 506 1.01 50.83 -24.62
CA ALA A 506 1.59 52.05 -24.06
C ALA A 506 2.90 52.44 -24.77
N SER A 507 3.74 51.47 -25.13
CA SER A 507 5.01 51.71 -25.85
C SER A 507 4.83 52.16 -27.30
N LEU A 508 3.64 51.95 -27.89
CA LEU A 508 3.33 52.31 -29.28
C LEU A 508 2.60 53.65 -29.43
N LEU A 509 2.23 54.30 -28.31
CA LEU A 509 1.50 55.57 -28.32
C LEU A 509 2.35 56.72 -28.86
N ARG A 510 1.96 57.27 -30.01
CA ARG A 510 2.65 58.40 -30.66
C ARG A 510 1.66 59.32 -31.39
N PRO A 511 1.78 60.66 -31.29
CA PRO A 511 2.72 61.41 -30.46
C PRO A 511 2.33 61.40 -28.97
N LEU A 512 3.33 61.44 -28.08
CA LEU A 512 3.12 61.43 -26.63
C LEU A 512 3.64 62.74 -25.99
N GLY A 513 2.74 63.69 -25.76
CA GLY A 513 3.04 64.95 -25.06
C GLY A 513 2.98 64.84 -23.53
N GLU A 514 3.36 65.90 -22.81
CA GLU A 514 3.42 65.92 -21.33
C GLU A 514 2.09 65.57 -20.65
N GLY A 515 0.97 66.14 -21.11
CA GLY A 515 -0.36 65.77 -20.61
C GLY A 515 -0.75 64.32 -20.94
N GLY A 516 -0.20 63.74 -22.01
CA GLY A 516 -0.36 62.32 -22.35
C GLY A 516 0.43 61.42 -21.39
N LYS A 517 1.67 61.79 -21.07
CA LYS A 517 2.53 61.08 -20.09
C LYS A 517 1.89 61.03 -18.71
N MET A 518 1.34 62.16 -18.23
CA MET A 518 0.67 62.23 -16.92
C MET A 518 -0.57 61.32 -16.86
N ARG A 519 -1.41 61.33 -17.90
CA ARG A 519 -2.58 60.43 -18.01
C ARG A 519 -2.17 58.96 -18.08
N LEU A 520 -1.18 58.64 -18.91
CA LEU A 520 -0.65 57.29 -19.02
C LEU A 520 -0.07 56.81 -17.68
N ALA A 521 0.68 57.65 -16.97
CA ALA A 521 1.22 57.32 -15.65
C ALA A 521 0.11 57.07 -14.61
N ALA A 522 -1.03 57.74 -14.71
CA ALA A 522 -2.21 57.43 -13.91
C ALA A 522 -2.81 56.07 -14.31
N ASP A 523 -2.94 55.78 -15.61
CA ASP A 523 -3.42 54.49 -16.11
C ASP A 523 -2.51 53.32 -15.70
N PHE A 524 -1.18 53.50 -15.62
CA PHE A 524 -0.28 52.49 -15.05
C PHE A 524 -0.60 52.15 -13.59
N ALA A 525 -0.99 53.14 -12.77
CA ALA A 525 -1.44 52.89 -11.40
C ALA A 525 -2.79 52.17 -11.36
N GLN A 526 -3.69 52.52 -12.27
CA GLN A 526 -5.02 51.92 -12.34
C GLN A 526 -4.99 50.51 -12.91
N MET A 527 -4.04 50.18 -13.79
CA MET A 527 -3.82 48.83 -14.29
C MET A 527 -3.41 47.88 -13.17
N GLU A 528 -2.56 48.33 -12.24
CA GLU A 528 -2.19 47.59 -11.02
C GLU A 528 -3.43 47.26 -10.17
N LEU A 529 -4.34 48.23 -10.00
CA LEU A 529 -5.62 48.02 -9.31
C LEU A 529 -6.61 47.16 -10.10
N ALA A 530 -6.57 47.22 -11.44
CA ALA A 530 -7.50 46.50 -12.31
C ALA A 530 -7.29 44.99 -12.29
N VAL A 531 -6.05 44.54 -12.20
CA VAL A 531 -5.71 43.11 -12.14
C VAL A 531 -5.79 42.53 -10.74
N ALA A 532 -5.86 43.37 -9.70
CA ALA A 532 -5.88 42.94 -8.31
C ALA A 532 -6.96 41.89 -7.98
N PRO A 533 -8.21 41.98 -8.49
CA PRO A 533 -9.24 40.95 -8.26
C PRO A 533 -8.91 39.58 -8.83
N MET A 534 -7.95 39.46 -9.76
CA MET A 534 -7.60 38.23 -10.46
C MET A 534 -6.44 37.46 -9.82
N CYS A 535 -5.89 37.93 -8.70
CA CYS A 535 -4.74 37.33 -8.05
C CYS A 535 -4.85 37.46 -6.53
N ARG A 536 -4.19 36.56 -5.78
CA ARG A 536 -4.14 36.65 -4.31
C ARG A 536 -3.41 37.91 -3.87
N ARG A 537 -2.28 38.20 -4.51
CA ARG A 537 -1.51 39.44 -4.37
C ARG A 537 -0.94 39.83 -5.73
N VAL A 538 -0.96 41.12 -6.05
CA VAL A 538 -0.42 41.64 -7.33
C VAL A 538 1.09 41.38 -7.47
N ALA A 539 1.79 41.29 -6.33
CA ALA A 539 3.21 40.93 -6.31
C ALA A 539 3.50 39.50 -6.80
N ASP A 540 2.53 38.58 -6.69
CA ASP A 540 2.69 37.19 -7.11
C ASP A 540 2.78 37.05 -8.64
N LEU A 541 2.29 38.05 -9.40
CA LEU A 541 2.44 38.14 -10.88
C LEU A 541 3.89 38.25 -11.38
N GLY A 542 4.87 38.29 -10.47
CA GLY A 542 6.28 38.09 -10.77
C GLY A 542 6.86 39.10 -11.76
N ARG A 543 7.36 38.61 -12.90
CA ARG A 543 8.06 39.44 -13.91
C ARG A 543 7.14 40.50 -14.50
N SER A 544 5.87 40.18 -14.79
CA SER A 544 4.93 41.10 -15.42
C SER A 544 4.59 42.27 -14.50
N TYR A 545 4.45 42.02 -13.19
CA TYR A 545 4.29 43.11 -12.22
C TYR A 545 5.54 44.01 -12.12
N ARG A 546 6.73 43.40 -12.04
CA ARG A 546 8.00 44.17 -12.06
C ARG A 546 8.13 45.00 -13.34
N LEU A 547 7.75 44.45 -14.49
CA LEU A 547 7.74 45.14 -15.78
C LEU A 547 6.85 46.40 -15.73
N LEU A 548 5.63 46.30 -15.21
CA LEU A 548 4.72 47.43 -15.04
C LEU A 548 5.33 48.54 -14.15
N ARG A 549 5.92 48.14 -13.02
CA ARG A 549 6.52 49.05 -12.04
C ARG A 549 7.79 49.72 -12.57
N SER A 550 8.64 48.98 -13.30
CA SER A 550 9.89 49.49 -13.86
C SER A 550 9.67 50.38 -15.08
N PHE A 551 8.62 50.15 -15.87
CA PHE A 551 8.35 50.96 -17.06
C PHE A 551 7.77 52.34 -16.72
N ARG A 552 6.89 52.43 -15.72
CA ARG A 552 6.17 53.67 -15.39
C ARG A 552 7.08 54.91 -15.16
N PRO A 553 8.20 54.83 -14.41
CA PRO A 553 9.10 55.98 -14.24
C PRO A 553 9.77 56.45 -15.54
N LEU A 554 9.97 55.56 -16.52
CA LEU A 554 10.64 55.87 -17.79
C LEU A 554 9.84 56.84 -18.67
N LEU A 555 8.53 57.02 -18.39
CA LEU A 555 7.69 58.00 -19.06
C LEU A 555 8.23 59.43 -18.93
N PHE A 556 8.87 59.75 -17.80
CA PHE A 556 9.34 61.09 -17.46
C PHE A 556 10.86 61.28 -17.59
N GLN A 557 11.57 60.25 -18.06
CA GLN A 557 13.01 60.32 -18.27
C GLN A 557 13.36 60.76 -19.70
N THR A 558 14.58 61.25 -19.87
CA THR A 558 15.19 61.56 -21.18
C THR A 558 15.58 60.26 -21.91
N SER A 559 15.70 60.30 -23.24
CA SER A 559 16.09 59.13 -24.05
C SER A 559 17.39 58.46 -23.57
N GLU A 560 18.40 59.23 -23.15
CA GLU A 560 19.70 58.71 -22.67
C GLU A 560 19.56 57.95 -21.34
N HIS A 561 18.93 58.57 -20.34
CA HIS A 561 18.65 57.91 -19.05
C HIS A 561 17.81 56.64 -19.19
N ILE A 562 16.88 56.59 -20.15
CA ILE A 562 16.09 55.39 -20.42
C ILE A 562 16.97 54.27 -20.97
N ALA A 563 17.80 54.56 -21.97
CA ALA A 563 18.69 53.57 -22.59
C ALA A 563 19.73 53.01 -21.60
N ASN A 564 20.12 53.81 -20.61
CA ASN A 564 21.08 53.44 -19.57
C ASN A 564 20.45 52.88 -18.29
N SER A 565 19.12 52.79 -18.21
CA SER A 565 18.44 52.27 -17.02
C SER A 565 18.76 50.79 -16.81
N ALA A 566 19.10 50.42 -15.57
CA ALA A 566 19.44 49.05 -15.20
C ALA A 566 18.30 48.05 -15.42
N SER A 567 17.06 48.54 -15.50
CA SER A 567 15.88 47.71 -15.78
C SER A 567 15.77 47.24 -17.22
N VAL A 568 16.48 47.87 -18.16
CA VAL A 568 16.43 47.57 -19.60
C VAL A 568 17.35 46.39 -19.92
N GLY A 569 16.80 45.37 -20.57
CA GLY A 569 17.48 44.10 -20.87
C GLY A 569 17.28 43.02 -19.82
N ASP A 570 17.11 43.40 -18.54
CA ASP A 570 16.81 42.47 -17.45
C ASP A 570 15.28 42.27 -17.30
N ILE A 571 14.59 43.29 -16.80
CA ILE A 571 13.14 43.25 -16.56
C ILE A 571 12.37 43.66 -17.82
N ILE A 572 12.77 44.78 -18.45
CA ILE A 572 12.11 45.35 -19.62
C ILE A 572 12.84 44.93 -20.89
N PRO A 573 12.17 44.24 -21.84
CA PRO A 573 12.80 43.87 -23.11
C PRO A 573 13.30 45.10 -23.90
N TYR A 574 14.48 44.97 -24.52
CA TYR A 574 15.07 45.98 -25.39
C TYR A 574 14.12 46.37 -26.52
N SER A 575 13.39 45.40 -27.09
CA SER A 575 12.42 45.66 -28.17
C SER A 575 11.30 46.62 -27.73
N VAL A 576 10.84 46.52 -26.47
CA VAL A 576 9.76 47.36 -25.93
C VAL A 576 10.26 48.79 -25.69
N ILE A 577 11.48 48.95 -25.16
CA ILE A 577 12.09 50.28 -24.96
C ILE A 577 12.40 50.95 -26.31
N LEU A 578 12.93 50.21 -27.28
CA LEU A 578 13.18 50.76 -28.61
C LEU A 578 11.88 51.21 -29.28
N GLN A 579 10.80 50.43 -29.16
CA GLN A 579 9.45 50.84 -29.61
C GLN A 579 9.00 52.13 -28.90
N PHE A 580 9.19 52.21 -27.58
CA PHE A 580 8.87 53.41 -26.81
C PHE A 580 9.71 54.63 -27.22
N LEU A 581 10.97 54.48 -27.63
CA LEU A 581 11.80 55.60 -28.09
C LEU A 581 11.29 56.20 -29.42
N PHE A 582 10.62 55.43 -30.28
CA PHE A 582 9.95 55.99 -31.47
C PHE A 582 8.87 57.01 -31.13
N THR A 583 8.28 56.97 -29.93
CA THR A 583 7.29 57.97 -29.50
C THR A 583 7.88 59.38 -29.38
N ARG A 584 9.20 59.46 -29.15
CA ARG A 584 10.00 60.70 -29.08
C ARG A 584 10.66 61.07 -30.41
N ALA A 585 10.51 60.25 -31.44
CA ALA A 585 11.09 60.49 -32.76
C ALA A 585 10.22 61.45 -33.59
N PRO A 586 10.80 62.19 -34.54
CA PRO A 586 10.05 63.03 -35.46
C PRO A 586 9.36 62.19 -36.56
N PRO A 587 8.24 62.63 -37.16
CA PRO A 587 7.39 61.81 -38.03
C PRO A 587 8.10 61.15 -39.22
N GLU A 588 9.23 61.71 -39.66
CA GLU A 588 10.06 61.17 -40.74
C GLU A 588 10.69 59.82 -40.36
N LEU A 589 10.99 59.61 -39.08
CA LEU A 589 11.38 58.32 -38.53
C LEU A 589 10.11 57.51 -38.25
N LYS A 590 9.65 56.77 -39.27
CA LYS A 590 8.50 55.87 -39.18
C LYS A 590 8.79 54.71 -38.20
N SER A 591 7.79 54.34 -37.41
CA SER A 591 7.88 53.15 -36.55
C SER A 591 7.93 51.86 -37.38
N PRO A 592 8.34 50.72 -36.82
CA PRO A 592 8.44 49.47 -37.57
C PRO A 592 7.13 49.04 -38.24
N TYR A 593 6.00 49.16 -37.54
CA TYR A 593 4.68 48.84 -38.10
C TYR A 593 4.24 49.85 -39.17
N GLN A 594 4.57 51.14 -39.03
CA GLN A 594 4.27 52.16 -40.05
C GLN A 594 5.08 51.93 -41.33
N ARG A 595 6.34 51.50 -41.21
CA ARG A 595 7.17 51.12 -42.36
C ARG A 595 6.60 49.89 -43.07
N ALA A 596 6.13 48.90 -42.31
CA ALA A 596 5.55 47.69 -42.84
C ALA A 596 4.10 47.85 -43.32
N GLU A 597 3.52 49.05 -43.22
CA GLU A 597 2.13 49.37 -43.56
C GLU A 597 1.12 48.48 -42.80
N TRP A 598 1.43 48.17 -41.54
CA TRP A 598 0.57 47.38 -40.67
C TRP A 598 -0.28 48.25 -39.77
N SER A 599 -1.50 47.78 -39.47
CA SER A 599 -2.28 48.33 -38.35
C SER A 599 -1.61 47.96 -37.01
N ILE A 600 -1.91 48.72 -35.96
CA ILE A 600 -1.43 48.42 -34.60
C ILE A 600 -1.89 47.03 -34.15
N ALA A 601 -3.12 46.64 -34.50
CA ALA A 601 -3.65 45.30 -34.21
C ALA A 601 -2.84 44.19 -34.91
N ARG A 602 -2.55 44.35 -36.21
CA ARG A 602 -1.71 43.39 -36.96
C ARG A 602 -0.29 43.32 -36.39
N TYR A 603 0.28 44.45 -36.00
CA TYR A 603 1.60 44.47 -35.37
C TYR A 603 1.60 43.80 -33.98
N SER A 604 0.57 44.03 -33.17
CA SER A 604 0.43 43.34 -31.89
C SER A 604 0.31 41.83 -32.09
N GLN A 605 -0.48 41.37 -33.06
CA GLN A 605 -0.56 39.95 -33.39
C GLN A 605 0.80 39.39 -33.84
N TRP A 606 1.51 40.11 -34.71
CA TRP A 606 2.85 39.71 -35.15
C TRP A 606 3.83 39.57 -33.99
N LEU A 607 3.76 40.45 -32.98
CA LEU A 607 4.58 40.35 -31.77
C LEU A 607 4.26 39.09 -30.95
N ASP A 608 3.01 38.61 -30.98
CA ASP A 608 2.63 37.35 -30.32
C ASP A 608 3.15 36.13 -31.08
N ASP A 609 3.06 36.16 -32.41
CA ASP A 609 3.57 35.10 -33.28
C ASP A 609 5.10 35.01 -33.27
N HIS A 610 5.79 36.09 -32.88
CA HIS A 610 7.26 36.19 -32.83
C HIS A 610 7.74 36.52 -31.41
N PRO A 611 7.80 35.53 -30.50
CA PRO A 611 8.23 35.73 -29.11
C PRO A 611 9.74 36.04 -28.98
N SER A 612 10.53 35.63 -29.98
CA SER A 612 11.98 35.88 -30.05
C SER A 612 12.29 37.36 -30.05
N GLU A 613 13.04 37.81 -29.04
CA GLU A 613 13.47 39.21 -28.96
C GLU A 613 14.38 39.61 -30.11
N LYS A 614 15.22 38.69 -30.59
CA LYS A 614 16.10 38.90 -31.75
C LYS A 614 15.31 39.27 -33.01
N ASP A 615 14.21 38.56 -33.29
CA ASP A 615 13.41 38.80 -34.50
C ASP A 615 12.71 40.17 -34.43
N ARG A 616 12.23 40.54 -33.23
CA ARG A 616 11.66 41.87 -32.97
C ARG A 616 12.71 42.97 -33.16
N LEU A 617 13.94 42.76 -32.69
CA LEU A 617 15.05 43.70 -32.86
C LEU A 617 15.49 43.84 -34.32
N VAL A 618 15.47 42.76 -35.11
CA VAL A 618 15.76 42.80 -36.55
C VAL A 618 14.73 43.65 -37.29
N LEU A 619 13.44 43.52 -36.96
CA LEU A 619 12.40 44.36 -37.56
C LEU A 619 12.61 45.85 -37.21
N ILE A 620 12.98 46.15 -35.96
CA ILE A 620 13.32 47.51 -35.51
C ILE A 620 14.56 48.05 -36.24
N ARG A 621 15.61 47.22 -36.39
CA ARG A 621 16.82 47.56 -37.14
C ARG A 621 16.47 48.01 -38.56
N GLY A 622 15.63 47.24 -39.24
CA GLY A 622 15.13 47.61 -40.56
C GLY A 622 14.54 49.02 -40.54
N ALA A 623 13.60 49.32 -39.63
CA ALA A 623 13.00 50.65 -39.54
C ALA A 623 14.04 51.79 -39.39
N LEU A 624 15.06 51.61 -38.55
CA LEU A 624 16.14 52.58 -38.36
C LEU A 624 17.00 52.75 -39.63
N GLU A 625 17.33 51.66 -40.33
CA GLU A 625 18.12 51.70 -41.57
C GLU A 625 17.41 52.42 -42.71
N ALA A 626 16.08 52.26 -42.85
CA ALA A 626 15.31 53.03 -43.84
C ALA A 626 15.35 54.53 -43.55
N TYR A 627 15.34 54.92 -42.28
CA TYR A 627 15.44 56.33 -41.93
C TYR A 627 16.79 56.90 -42.35
N VAL A 628 17.89 56.17 -42.16
CA VAL A 628 19.22 56.57 -42.67
C VAL A 628 19.19 56.77 -44.18
N GLN A 629 18.61 55.82 -44.92
CA GLN A 629 18.50 55.92 -46.37
C GLN A 629 17.68 57.14 -46.80
N SER A 630 16.57 57.42 -46.10
CA SER A 630 15.72 58.59 -46.33
C SER A 630 16.44 59.91 -46.05
N VAL A 631 17.21 60.01 -44.96
CA VAL A 631 18.00 61.21 -44.61
C VAL A 631 19.10 61.45 -45.63
N LYS A 632 19.81 60.39 -46.06
CA LYS A 632 20.82 60.46 -47.12
C LYS A 632 20.23 60.92 -48.45
N ALA A 633 19.07 60.41 -48.84
CA ALA A 633 18.38 60.78 -50.08
C ALA A 633 17.90 62.24 -50.10
N ARG A 634 17.73 62.88 -48.93
CA ARG A 634 17.33 64.28 -48.78
C ARG A 634 18.52 65.23 -48.52
N GLU A 635 19.76 64.75 -48.63
CA GLU A 635 20.98 65.49 -48.30
C GLU A 635 21.01 66.10 -46.87
N GLY A 636 20.30 65.46 -45.93
CA GLY A 636 20.24 65.92 -44.54
C GLY A 636 21.58 65.74 -43.83
N LYS A 637 22.06 66.79 -43.14
CA LYS A 637 23.35 66.79 -42.42
C LYS A 637 23.25 66.34 -40.95
N GLU A 638 22.05 66.22 -40.40
CA GLU A 638 21.81 65.87 -39.00
C GLU A 638 20.72 64.80 -38.86
N PHE A 639 20.91 63.89 -37.90
CA PHE A 639 19.89 62.89 -37.52
C PHE A 639 19.04 63.41 -36.36
N ALA A 640 17.83 62.87 -36.20
CA ALA A 640 17.01 63.15 -35.04
C ALA A 640 17.76 62.85 -33.71
N PRO A 641 17.65 63.70 -32.66
CA PRO A 641 18.41 63.52 -31.42
C PRO A 641 18.23 62.16 -30.72
N VAL A 642 17.07 61.50 -30.89
CA VAL A 642 16.80 60.17 -30.33
C VAL A 642 17.46 59.03 -31.12
N TYR A 643 17.79 59.25 -32.39
CA TYR A 643 18.28 58.21 -33.30
C TYR A 643 19.62 57.60 -32.85
N PRO A 644 20.67 58.38 -32.49
CA PRO A 644 21.92 57.81 -31.99
C PRO A 644 21.73 56.92 -30.75
N VAL A 645 20.86 57.34 -29.83
CA VAL A 645 20.52 56.59 -28.61
C VAL A 645 19.86 55.25 -28.96
N MET A 646 18.94 55.24 -29.92
CA MET A 646 18.28 54.01 -30.38
C MET A 646 19.25 53.04 -31.05
N VAL A 647 20.19 53.55 -31.86
CA VAL A 647 21.21 52.70 -32.50
C VAL A 647 22.16 52.09 -31.48
N GLN A 648 22.64 52.89 -30.51
CA GLN A 648 23.50 52.38 -29.43
C GLN A 648 22.79 51.31 -28.60
N LEU A 649 21.53 51.55 -28.22
CA LEU A 649 20.73 50.58 -27.48
C LEU A 649 20.46 49.30 -28.29
N LEU A 650 20.19 49.44 -29.60
CA LEU A 650 20.00 48.29 -30.49
C LEU A 650 21.29 47.48 -30.66
N GLN A 651 22.46 48.13 -30.76
CA GLN A 651 23.74 47.43 -30.82
C GLN A 651 24.00 46.65 -29.52
N LYS A 652 23.82 47.30 -28.37
CA LYS A 652 23.92 46.65 -27.05
C LYS A 652 22.98 45.45 -26.92
N ALA A 653 21.73 45.60 -27.36
CA ALA A 653 20.74 44.52 -27.36
C ALA A 653 21.13 43.38 -28.30
N MET A 654 21.65 43.68 -29.49
CA MET A 654 22.04 42.65 -30.44
C MET A 654 23.30 41.90 -30.02
N SER A 655 24.22 42.56 -29.29
CA SER A 655 25.40 41.91 -28.70
C SER A 655 25.05 40.97 -27.54
N SER A 656 23.91 41.14 -26.86
CA SER A 656 23.49 40.17 -25.84
C SER A 656 22.91 38.86 -26.41
N PHE A 657 22.76 38.76 -27.74
CA PHE A 657 22.31 37.56 -28.45
C PHE A 657 23.39 36.95 -29.38
N GLN A 658 24.62 37.50 -29.33
CA GLN A 658 25.83 36.93 -29.94
C GLN A 658 26.57 36.13 -28.87
#